data_AF-A0A9P8DHW7-F1
#
_entry.id   AF-A0A9P8DHW7-F1
#
_cell.length_a   1.000
_cell.length_b   1.000
_cell.length_c   1.000
_cell.angle_alpha   90.00
_cell.angle_beta   90.00
_cell.angle_gamma   90.00
#
_symmetry.space_group_name_H-M   'P 1'
#
loop_
_entity.id
_entity.type
_entity.pdbx_description
1 polymer ?
#
loop_
_entity_poly.entity_id
_entity_poly.type
_entity_poly.pdbx_seq_one_letter_code
_entity_poly.pdbx_strand_id
1 'polypeptide(L)'
;MADHDIVHSFKSTIGSNLQGSYAQVHVLLIAWEDHDVGDVDGEIRDLRALFEQDYHYSSVAFFRIPVKGPSRARLNREISSFVEEQSFPQDSLIIVYYAGHCSPDAQGQAEWAAFELGGPTVSWHVTQQLLFSAPGDVLLILDCCHASLITRGSKDGDGRFELIAASAKGAKTPVLGRRSLTRAPIRPPKENSSTGIPSENLASELREDPKVTGKTGNLLISTQASINILLETPVFHDFVRKSPTKIFLQPLQPPAVTEGFVKKPSGYLVFRASLSDDVTGLQIATWLKTAPPKNVTAVSIEAIVSRARRIQDALKDGAFPQGSVFEQLSKPARDEIVKGIRRLNTTMAATEEYAKDYTTRDENEVIQQSLVEIHDRVSTLSTAIETPLLLDTVGSRSPESTQETPDAVIMAAVDVDAALHLRKAIMNQDPSGYSREISRDKILESLKRSSSTDNLSGRFKMGSMDGRFVIMETYKYRESEGNSGEPQPQTLQEARKITGLLCHPKRKEFHILPCAGFFRDRLRKEIGIVFWCPPMFGTGSKVVTLLQLYKMHRLVPLGQRIHLTWAVATAIENFHRVGWVHKSIRSDNIAFTEPGIRLSDEDADSPFVDRFDFSKPLLFGFEYSRADDEATYLEEDYSLNNNLYRHPDRWVRPRTRFEKGHDVYSLGVVLLEIAQWEEATSMLKSFLETKPLVPSDVVKALIGKCGKSLSHQVGRVFAQCIVTCLDFPMRTKSMSEYEMQRHFQRNVTELLGRAVSKV
;
A
#
# COMPACT_ATOMS: atom_id res chain seq x y z
N MET A 1 -47.13 36.85 20.18
CA MET A 1 -46.56 36.86 18.82
C MET A 1 -45.07 37.09 18.94
N ALA A 2 -44.31 36.27 18.22
CA ALA A 2 -42.89 36.42 17.85
C ALA A 2 -41.85 36.50 18.98
N ASP A 3 -41.39 35.33 19.45
CA ASP A 3 -39.97 35.17 19.87
C ASP A 3 -39.51 33.69 19.97
N HIS A 4 -40.16 32.79 19.23
CA HIS A 4 -39.86 31.35 19.28
C HIS A 4 -39.56 30.69 17.93
N ASP A 5 -39.20 31.48 16.92
CA ASP A 5 -39.03 30.94 15.55
C ASP A 5 -37.72 31.30 14.83
N ILE A 6 -36.81 32.08 15.44
CA ILE A 6 -35.50 32.35 14.81
C ILE A 6 -34.51 31.23 15.14
N VAL A 7 -34.46 30.75 16.39
CA VAL A 7 -33.51 29.70 16.80
C VAL A 7 -33.89 28.33 16.22
N HIS A 8 -35.18 28.05 16.02
CA HIS A 8 -35.62 26.79 15.41
C HIS A 8 -35.51 26.82 13.88
N SER A 9 -35.73 27.97 13.23
CA SER A 9 -35.43 28.20 11.80
C SER A 9 -33.93 28.16 11.50
N PHE A 10 -33.08 28.65 12.43
CA PHE A 10 -31.62 28.57 12.30
C PHE A 10 -31.09 27.13 12.49
N LYS A 11 -31.72 26.34 13.37
CA LYS A 11 -31.38 24.91 13.56
C LYS A 11 -31.94 23.99 12.47
N SER A 12 -33.03 24.35 11.77
CA SER A 12 -33.61 23.52 10.71
C SER A 12 -33.07 23.82 9.30
N THR A 13 -32.39 24.96 9.09
CA THR A 13 -31.89 25.37 7.76
C THR A 13 -30.40 25.07 7.53
N ILE A 14 -29.63 24.70 8.57
CA ILE A 14 -28.24 24.20 8.39
C ILE A 14 -28.10 22.80 8.99
N GLY A 15 -28.55 21.83 8.21
CA GLY A 15 -28.20 20.42 8.35
C GLY A 15 -27.37 19.97 7.16
N SER A 16 -26.09 20.33 7.13
CA SER A 16 -24.98 19.63 6.43
C SER A 16 -23.72 20.50 6.45
N ASN A 17 -22.95 20.45 7.54
CA ASN A 17 -21.51 20.74 7.57
C ASN A 17 -20.92 20.40 8.95
N LEU A 18 -21.27 19.24 9.49
CA LEU A 18 -20.45 18.58 10.51
C LEU A 18 -19.61 17.53 9.79
N GLN A 19 -18.45 17.93 9.24
CA GLN A 19 -17.33 17.01 8.99
C GLN A 19 -16.12 17.79 8.48
N GLY A 20 -15.05 17.76 9.28
CA GLY A 20 -13.77 18.34 8.89
C GLY A 20 -12.61 17.98 9.80
N SER A 21 -12.65 16.87 10.55
CA SER A 21 -11.41 16.30 11.08
C SER A 21 -10.99 15.15 10.20
N TYR A 22 -10.00 15.41 9.34
CA TYR A 22 -9.23 14.33 8.76
C TYR A 22 -8.73 13.42 9.88
N ALA A 23 -8.90 12.12 9.74
CA ALA A 23 -8.31 11.15 10.64
C ALA A 23 -6.79 11.01 10.37
N GLN A 24 -6.37 11.30 9.13
CA GLN A 24 -4.98 11.21 8.70
C GLN A 24 -4.65 12.33 7.70
N VAL A 25 -3.49 12.96 7.87
CA VAL A 25 -2.96 13.98 6.95
C VAL A 25 -1.54 13.58 6.58
N HIS A 26 -1.26 13.57 5.28
CA HIS A 26 0.02 13.16 4.71
C HIS A 26 0.58 14.30 3.86
N VAL A 27 1.79 14.74 4.16
CA VAL A 27 2.45 15.87 3.51
C VAL A 27 3.67 15.37 2.73
N LEU A 28 3.79 15.77 1.47
CA LEU A 28 4.97 15.55 0.63
C LEU A 28 5.56 16.91 0.23
N LEU A 29 6.73 17.22 0.76
CA LEU A 29 7.52 18.40 0.44
C LEU A 29 8.48 18.05 -0.71
N ILE A 30 8.59 18.90 -1.71
CA ILE A 30 9.37 18.65 -2.93
C ILE A 30 10.23 19.87 -3.26
N ALA A 31 11.51 19.64 -3.52
CA ALA A 31 12.43 20.61 -4.13
C ALA A 31 13.44 19.88 -5.01
N TRP A 32 14.24 20.61 -5.78
CA TRP A 32 15.36 20.03 -6.52
C TRP A 32 16.56 19.77 -5.60
N GLU A 33 17.35 18.74 -5.93
CA GLU A 33 18.56 18.40 -5.18
C GLU A 33 19.64 19.47 -5.31
N ASP A 34 19.88 19.96 -6.53
CA ASP A 34 20.68 21.15 -6.82
C ASP A 34 19.78 22.20 -7.49
N HIS A 35 19.91 23.45 -7.04
CA HIS A 35 19.09 24.57 -7.48
C HIS A 35 19.77 25.91 -7.15
N ASP A 36 19.36 26.98 -7.82
CA ASP A 36 19.83 28.36 -7.64
C ASP A 36 18.82 29.26 -6.88
N VAL A 37 17.75 28.66 -6.37
CA VAL A 37 16.74 29.31 -5.51
C VAL A 37 17.27 29.35 -4.07
N GLY A 38 17.12 30.48 -3.36
CA GLY A 38 17.72 30.79 -2.05
C GLY A 38 17.78 29.71 -0.95
N ASP A 39 17.24 29.96 0.25
CA ASP A 39 17.37 29.05 1.41
C ASP A 39 16.21 28.03 1.45
N VAL A 40 15.93 27.35 0.33
CA VAL A 40 14.76 26.44 0.20
C VAL A 40 14.87 25.25 1.15
N ASP A 41 16.08 24.71 1.35
CA ASP A 41 16.30 23.61 2.30
C ASP A 41 15.99 24.01 3.75
N GLY A 42 16.28 25.27 4.12
CA GLY A 42 15.91 25.82 5.43
C GLY A 42 14.39 25.98 5.56
N GLU A 43 13.74 26.48 4.51
CA GLU A 43 12.29 26.66 4.45
C GLU A 43 11.52 25.33 4.55
N ILE A 44 11.96 24.31 3.83
CA ILE A 44 11.38 22.95 3.89
C ILE A 44 11.55 22.35 5.29
N ARG A 45 12.69 22.58 5.94
CA ARG A 45 12.94 22.11 7.31
C ARG A 45 11.99 22.76 8.31
N ASP A 46 11.80 24.07 8.22
CA ASP A 46 10.87 24.82 9.08
C ASP A 46 9.42 24.38 8.85
N LEU A 47 9.03 24.19 7.59
CA LEU A 47 7.68 23.73 7.22
C LEU A 47 7.41 22.30 7.69
N ARG A 48 8.42 21.43 7.61
CA ARG A 48 8.35 20.07 8.16
C ARG A 48 8.09 20.10 9.67
N ALA A 49 8.88 20.89 10.40
CA ALA A 49 8.71 21.04 11.85
C ALA A 49 7.32 21.58 12.20
N LEU A 50 6.79 22.53 11.43
CA LEU A 50 5.43 23.06 11.62
C LEU A 50 4.36 21.98 11.49
N PHE A 51 4.40 21.19 10.40
CA PHE A 51 3.39 20.15 10.18
C PHE A 51 3.47 19.02 11.21
N GLU A 52 4.68 18.64 11.64
CA GLU A 52 4.88 17.58 12.63
C GLU A 52 4.55 18.05 14.06
N GLN A 53 5.02 19.23 14.47
CA GLN A 53 4.97 19.70 15.85
C GLN A 53 3.70 20.51 16.17
N ASP A 54 3.33 21.47 15.32
CA ASP A 54 2.21 22.39 15.59
C ASP A 54 0.87 21.81 15.08
N TYR A 55 0.89 21.05 13.99
CA TYR A 55 -0.32 20.42 13.40
C TYR A 55 -0.50 18.93 13.74
N HIS A 56 0.52 18.28 14.30
CA HIS A 56 0.52 16.87 14.66
C HIS A 56 0.22 15.91 13.49
N TYR A 57 0.64 16.27 12.27
CA TYR A 57 0.49 15.41 11.11
C TYR A 57 1.49 14.24 11.17
N SER A 58 0.97 13.02 11.07
CA SER A 58 1.76 11.80 11.32
C SER A 58 2.76 11.47 10.22
N SER A 59 2.64 12.06 9.03
CA SER A 59 3.40 11.69 7.83
C SER A 59 3.84 12.93 7.07
N VAL A 60 5.05 13.43 7.32
CA VAL A 60 5.66 14.52 6.56
C VAL A 60 6.95 14.02 5.89
N ALA A 61 6.90 13.96 4.57
CA ALA A 61 7.98 13.47 3.72
C ALA A 61 8.68 14.63 3.00
N PHE A 62 9.99 14.49 2.75
CA PHE A 62 10.73 15.40 1.89
C PHE A 62 11.44 14.63 0.77
N PHE A 63 11.14 15.00 -0.48
CA PHE A 63 11.70 14.42 -1.68
C PHE A 63 12.50 15.46 -2.48
N ARG A 64 13.74 15.10 -2.85
CA ARG A 64 14.62 15.90 -3.70
C ARG A 64 14.60 15.35 -5.12
N ILE A 65 14.25 16.19 -6.09
CA ILE A 65 14.27 15.84 -7.51
C ILE A 65 15.74 15.81 -7.97
N PRO A 66 16.25 14.67 -8.46
CA PRO A 66 17.64 14.58 -8.86
C PRO A 66 17.90 15.39 -10.12
N VAL A 67 19.05 16.08 -10.18
CA VAL A 67 19.48 16.86 -11.34
C VAL A 67 20.14 15.97 -12.40
N LYS A 68 20.71 14.83 -11.99
CA LYS A 68 21.34 13.84 -12.87
C LYS A 68 20.45 12.59 -12.99
N GLY A 69 20.28 12.08 -14.20
CA GLY A 69 19.48 10.86 -14.46
C GLY A 69 18.00 11.13 -14.77
N PRO A 70 17.10 10.14 -14.62
CA PRO A 70 15.71 10.22 -15.08
C PRO A 70 14.81 10.95 -14.07
N SER A 71 14.97 12.27 -13.92
CA SER A 71 14.24 13.13 -12.96
C SER A 71 12.71 12.97 -13.03
N ARG A 72 12.15 12.90 -14.25
CA ARG A 72 10.71 12.71 -14.48
C ARG A 72 10.20 11.37 -13.94
N ALA A 73 10.88 10.27 -14.28
CA ALA A 73 10.48 8.94 -13.84
C ALA A 73 10.57 8.81 -12.31
N ARG A 74 11.60 9.43 -11.73
CA ARG A 74 11.84 9.47 -10.29
C ARG A 74 10.71 10.21 -9.56
N LEU A 75 10.35 11.41 -10.02
CA LEU A 75 9.26 12.21 -9.46
C LEU A 75 7.91 11.48 -9.55
N ASN A 76 7.58 10.95 -10.73
CA ASN A 76 6.32 10.24 -10.95
C ASN A 76 6.18 9.04 -10.03
N ARG A 77 7.24 8.23 -9.87
CA ARG A 77 7.16 7.09 -8.95
C ARG A 77 6.99 7.53 -7.51
N GLU A 78 7.70 8.57 -7.05
CA GLU A 78 7.57 9.05 -5.67
C GLU A 78 6.13 9.48 -5.39
N ILE A 79 5.51 10.24 -6.30
CA ILE A 79 4.13 10.69 -6.16
C ILE A 79 3.15 9.52 -6.27
N SER A 80 3.34 8.59 -7.21
CA SER A 80 2.52 7.38 -7.30
C SER A 80 2.58 6.55 -6.02
N SER A 81 3.78 6.28 -5.48
CA SER A 81 3.97 5.53 -4.23
C SER A 81 3.36 6.28 -3.05
N PHE A 82 3.56 7.60 -2.96
CA PHE A 82 2.96 8.40 -1.90
C PHE A 82 1.42 8.37 -1.97
N VAL A 83 0.83 8.52 -3.15
CA VAL A 83 -0.62 8.42 -3.33
C VAL A 83 -1.13 7.01 -3.03
N GLU A 84 -0.46 5.96 -3.51
CA GLU A 84 -0.86 4.56 -3.26
C GLU A 84 -0.78 4.16 -1.78
N GLU A 85 0.26 4.61 -1.08
CA GLU A 85 0.52 4.21 0.32
C GLU A 85 -0.28 5.04 1.33
N GLN A 86 -0.64 6.28 0.96
CA GLN A 86 -1.13 7.29 1.91
C GLN A 86 -2.56 7.77 1.61
N SER A 87 -3.14 7.46 0.44
CA SER A 87 -4.50 7.91 0.12
C SER A 87 -5.54 6.88 0.57
N PHE A 88 -6.40 7.27 1.52
CA PHE A 88 -7.52 6.44 1.95
C PHE A 88 -8.87 7.04 1.56
N PRO A 89 -9.89 6.19 1.33
CA PRO A 89 -11.18 6.62 0.81
C PRO A 89 -11.94 7.70 1.58
N GLN A 90 -11.78 7.73 2.90
CA GLN A 90 -12.57 8.54 3.83
C GLN A 90 -11.61 9.15 4.85
N ASP A 91 -11.81 10.44 5.15
CA ASP A 91 -11.11 11.17 6.20
C ASP A 91 -9.57 11.29 6.04
N SER A 92 -9.02 11.22 4.81
CA SER A 92 -7.60 11.48 4.55
C SER A 92 -7.36 12.73 3.68
N LEU A 93 -6.32 13.49 4.03
CA LEU A 93 -5.81 14.64 3.26
C LEU A 93 -4.37 14.40 2.82
N ILE A 94 -4.10 14.61 1.54
CA ILE A 94 -2.77 14.71 0.97
C ILE A 94 -2.44 16.17 0.75
N ILE A 95 -1.31 16.62 1.27
CA ILE A 95 -0.75 17.94 1.00
C ILE A 95 0.53 17.74 0.18
N VAL A 96 0.62 18.33 -1.00
CA VAL A 96 1.86 18.36 -1.79
C VAL A 96 2.36 19.78 -1.83
N TYR A 97 3.59 20.02 -1.36
CA TYR A 97 4.25 21.30 -1.42
C TYR A 97 5.44 21.20 -2.38
N TYR A 98 5.54 22.12 -3.34
CA TYR A 98 6.72 22.25 -4.20
C TYR A 98 7.31 23.65 -4.08
N ALA A 99 8.62 23.72 -3.86
CA ALA A 99 9.41 24.94 -3.91
C ALA A 99 10.47 24.85 -5.03
N GLY A 100 10.50 25.82 -5.93
CA GLY A 100 11.49 25.86 -7.00
C GLY A 100 11.09 26.74 -8.18
N HIS A 101 11.82 26.60 -9.29
CA HIS A 101 11.48 27.31 -10.53
C HIS A 101 10.36 26.59 -11.28
N CYS A 102 9.54 27.38 -11.97
CA CYS A 102 8.53 26.90 -12.90
C CYS A 102 8.41 27.85 -14.10
N SER A 103 8.38 27.26 -15.29
CA SER A 103 8.35 27.93 -16.59
C SER A 103 7.31 27.27 -17.51
N PRO A 104 6.70 28.01 -18.45
CA PRO A 104 5.87 27.40 -19.49
C PRO A 104 6.72 26.61 -20.49
N ASP A 105 6.25 25.42 -20.87
CA ASP A 105 6.81 24.64 -21.98
C ASP A 105 6.39 25.20 -23.35
N ALA A 106 6.83 24.57 -24.44
CA ALA A 106 6.48 24.96 -25.81
C ALA A 106 4.96 24.91 -26.12
N GLN A 107 4.18 24.23 -25.28
CA GLN A 107 2.73 24.07 -25.37
C GLN A 107 2.00 24.95 -24.33
N GLY A 108 2.73 25.77 -23.57
CA GLY A 108 2.22 26.65 -22.53
C GLY A 108 1.81 25.95 -21.22
N GLN A 109 2.22 24.70 -21.00
CA GLN A 109 1.99 23.94 -19.76
C GLN A 109 3.12 24.19 -18.75
N ALA A 110 2.84 23.96 -17.46
CA ALA A 110 3.82 24.13 -16.40
C ALA A 110 4.95 23.07 -16.46
N GLU A 111 6.19 23.54 -16.52
CA GLU A 111 7.42 22.76 -16.34
C GLU A 111 8.17 23.22 -15.09
N TRP A 112 8.49 22.28 -14.21
CA TRP A 112 9.35 22.52 -13.06
C TRP A 112 10.81 22.43 -13.48
N ALA A 113 11.64 23.39 -13.04
CA ALA A 113 13.03 23.50 -13.45
C ALA A 113 13.97 23.53 -12.24
N ALA A 114 15.14 22.90 -12.37
CA ALA A 114 16.17 22.92 -11.35
C ALA A 114 16.80 24.31 -11.18
N PHE A 115 17.02 25.02 -12.29
CA PHE A 115 17.70 26.32 -12.32
C PHE A 115 16.89 27.37 -13.12
N GLU A 116 17.11 28.67 -12.89
CA GLU A 116 16.43 29.74 -13.64
C GLU A 116 16.80 29.70 -15.13
N LEU A 117 18.05 29.32 -15.44
CA LEU A 117 18.58 29.25 -16.80
C LEU A 117 19.32 27.93 -17.03
N GLY A 118 18.76 27.08 -17.89
CA GLY A 118 19.33 25.78 -18.26
C GLY A 118 19.10 24.68 -17.21
N GLY A 119 19.59 23.48 -17.49
CA GLY A 119 19.43 22.31 -16.62
C GLY A 119 18.16 21.49 -16.90
N PRO A 120 17.91 20.44 -16.08
CA PRO A 120 16.80 19.53 -16.27
C PRO A 120 15.46 20.17 -15.92
N THR A 121 14.43 19.85 -16.70
CA THR A 121 13.04 20.21 -16.43
C THR A 121 12.16 18.96 -16.35
N VAL A 122 11.04 19.08 -15.64
CA VAL A 122 10.01 18.03 -15.56
C VAL A 122 8.65 18.64 -15.84
N SER A 123 7.96 18.09 -16.84
CA SER A 123 6.57 18.46 -17.14
C SER A 123 5.65 18.03 -16.00
N TRP A 124 5.04 19.02 -15.36
CA TRP A 124 4.14 18.81 -14.21
C TRP A 124 2.82 18.17 -14.63
N HIS A 125 2.38 18.38 -15.87
CA HIS A 125 1.09 17.93 -16.39
C HIS A 125 0.85 16.42 -16.19
N VAL A 126 1.86 15.60 -16.47
CA VAL A 126 1.78 14.13 -16.34
C VAL A 126 1.63 13.73 -14.86
N THR A 127 2.43 14.37 -14.01
CA THR A 127 2.46 14.14 -12.56
C THR A 127 1.12 14.52 -11.89
N GLN A 128 0.51 15.61 -12.37
CA GLN A 128 -0.76 16.10 -11.88
C GLN A 128 -1.91 15.09 -12.08
N GLN A 129 -1.92 14.32 -13.17
CA GLN A 129 -2.95 13.30 -13.42
C GLN A 129 -2.94 12.20 -12.34
N LEU A 130 -1.77 11.87 -11.80
CA LEU A 130 -1.64 10.89 -10.71
C LEU A 130 -2.34 11.40 -9.43
N LEU A 131 -2.25 12.69 -9.14
CA LEU A 131 -2.93 13.29 -7.98
C LEU A 131 -4.45 13.42 -8.18
N PHE A 132 -4.93 13.60 -9.42
CA PHE A 132 -6.37 13.57 -9.70
C PHE A 132 -7.00 12.19 -9.48
N SER A 133 -6.22 11.12 -9.62
CA SER A 133 -6.64 9.75 -9.32
C SER A 133 -6.62 9.40 -7.82
N ALA A 134 -6.13 10.30 -6.96
CA ALA A 134 -6.02 10.05 -5.52
C ALA A 134 -7.42 9.97 -4.85
N PRO A 135 -7.69 8.93 -4.04
CA PRO A 135 -9.01 8.72 -3.43
C PRO A 135 -9.39 9.77 -2.36
N GLY A 136 -8.43 10.21 -1.53
CA GLY A 136 -8.65 11.20 -0.45
C GLY A 136 -8.65 12.64 -0.96
N ASP A 137 -8.75 13.63 -0.08
CA ASP A 137 -8.63 15.04 -0.48
C ASP A 137 -7.18 15.40 -0.80
N VAL A 138 -6.97 16.32 -1.73
CA VAL A 138 -5.64 16.78 -2.14
C VAL A 138 -5.57 18.30 -2.08
N LEU A 139 -4.62 18.82 -1.32
CA LEU A 139 -4.23 20.22 -1.31
C LEU A 139 -2.84 20.35 -1.94
N LEU A 140 -2.75 21.08 -3.05
CA LEU A 140 -1.50 21.37 -3.73
C LEU A 140 -1.06 22.80 -3.38
N ILE A 141 0.17 22.95 -2.90
CA ILE A 141 0.77 24.24 -2.56
C ILE A 141 2.01 24.42 -3.43
N LEU A 142 2.01 25.41 -4.31
CA LEU A 142 3.12 25.67 -5.24
C LEU A 142 3.78 27.01 -4.91
N ASP A 143 5.03 26.94 -4.49
CA ASP A 143 5.90 28.08 -4.23
C ASP A 143 6.88 28.27 -5.41
N CYS A 144 6.34 28.66 -6.57
CA CYS A 144 7.10 28.84 -7.81
C CYS A 144 6.53 29.94 -8.72
N CYS A 145 7.36 30.49 -9.62
CA CYS A 145 6.91 31.41 -10.67
C CYS A 145 5.92 30.72 -11.61
N HIS A 146 4.94 31.42 -12.18
CA HIS A 146 3.93 30.83 -13.08
C HIS A 146 3.15 29.63 -12.51
N ALA A 147 3.06 29.51 -11.18
CA ALA A 147 2.40 28.41 -10.47
C ALA A 147 0.93 28.17 -10.87
N SER A 148 0.25 29.15 -11.49
CA SER A 148 -1.13 29.00 -11.98
C SER A 148 -1.24 28.48 -13.43
N LEU A 149 -0.16 28.04 -14.08
CA LEU A 149 -0.18 27.40 -15.42
C LEU A 149 -0.73 25.95 -15.41
N ILE A 150 -1.32 25.52 -14.30
CA ILE A 150 -1.85 24.17 -14.10
C ILE A 150 -3.06 23.94 -15.03
N THR A 151 -3.06 22.79 -15.71
CA THR A 151 -4.16 22.38 -16.58
C THR A 151 -5.43 22.18 -15.76
N ARG A 152 -6.54 22.81 -16.17
CA ARG A 152 -7.87 22.55 -15.58
C ARG A 152 -8.26 21.09 -15.85
N GLY A 153 -8.34 20.30 -14.78
CA GLY A 153 -8.86 18.93 -14.80
C GLY A 153 -10.02 18.75 -13.82
N SER A 154 -10.68 17.60 -13.89
CA SER A 154 -11.64 17.15 -12.88
C SER A 154 -10.99 16.05 -12.07
N LYS A 155 -11.18 16.07 -10.75
CA LYS A 155 -10.77 14.95 -9.90
C LYS A 155 -11.66 13.74 -10.19
N ASP A 156 -11.08 12.54 -10.12
CA ASP A 156 -11.84 11.30 -10.16
C ASP A 156 -12.47 11.02 -8.78
N GLY A 157 -13.71 10.53 -8.74
CA GLY A 157 -14.43 10.29 -7.49
C GLY A 157 -15.11 11.53 -6.87
N ASP A 158 -15.31 11.47 -5.55
CA ASP A 158 -15.98 12.50 -4.72
C ASP A 158 -14.99 13.36 -3.89
N GLY A 159 -13.68 13.12 -4.02
CA GLY A 159 -12.65 13.85 -3.27
C GLY A 159 -12.49 15.31 -3.72
N ARG A 160 -11.84 16.13 -2.89
CA ARG A 160 -11.55 17.55 -3.18
C ARG A 160 -10.14 17.73 -3.72
N PHE A 161 -9.97 18.63 -4.68
CA PHE A 161 -8.64 19.02 -5.16
C PHE A 161 -8.57 20.54 -5.19
N GLU A 162 -7.71 21.11 -4.35
CA GLU A 162 -7.56 22.56 -4.20
C GLU A 162 -6.09 22.94 -4.38
N LEU A 163 -5.85 24.12 -4.96
CA LEU A 163 -4.52 24.65 -5.25
C LEU A 163 -4.32 26.02 -4.61
N ILE A 164 -3.18 26.20 -3.95
CA ILE A 164 -2.63 27.49 -3.53
C ILE A 164 -1.33 27.71 -4.31
N ALA A 165 -1.32 28.72 -5.17
CA ALA A 165 -0.19 29.08 -6.00
C ALA A 165 0.38 30.43 -5.57
N ALA A 166 1.70 30.50 -5.34
CA ALA A 166 2.39 31.72 -4.92
C ALA A 166 2.29 32.87 -5.94
N SER A 167 2.18 32.55 -7.23
CA SER A 167 2.17 33.53 -8.32
C SER A 167 1.07 33.27 -9.34
N ALA A 168 0.53 34.37 -9.90
CA ALA A 168 -0.47 34.37 -10.97
C ALA A 168 0.15 34.10 -12.35
N LYS A 169 -0.71 33.89 -13.34
CA LYS A 169 -0.29 33.46 -14.70
C LYS A 169 0.52 34.57 -15.35
N GLY A 170 1.77 34.27 -15.72
CA GLY A 170 2.66 35.23 -16.39
C GLY A 170 3.41 36.17 -15.44
N ALA A 171 3.37 35.94 -14.13
CA ALA A 171 4.05 36.75 -13.11
C ALA A 171 5.29 36.04 -12.51
N LYS A 172 6.38 36.79 -12.34
CA LYS A 172 7.56 36.38 -11.54
C LYS A 172 7.26 36.62 -10.05
N THR A 173 7.59 35.67 -9.17
CA THR A 173 7.48 35.87 -7.72
C THR A 173 8.44 36.98 -7.27
N PRO A 174 8.07 37.85 -6.31
CA PRO A 174 8.87 39.04 -5.99
C PRO A 174 10.27 38.73 -5.46
N VAL A 175 10.46 37.64 -4.72
CA VAL A 175 11.76 37.10 -4.26
C VAL A 175 11.54 35.63 -3.88
N LEU A 176 12.30 34.69 -4.43
CA LEU A 176 12.35 33.32 -3.90
C LEU A 176 13.45 33.23 -2.82
N GLY A 177 13.12 32.73 -1.63
CA GLY A 177 14.02 32.58 -0.48
C GLY A 177 13.69 33.48 0.73
N ARG A 178 13.95 32.98 1.95
CA ARG A 178 13.76 33.54 3.33
C ARG A 178 12.46 34.27 3.65
N ARG A 179 11.58 34.50 2.67
CA ARG A 179 10.39 35.36 2.70
C ARG A 179 9.30 34.95 1.68
N SER A 180 9.35 33.73 1.11
CA SER A 180 8.20 33.17 0.37
C SER A 180 7.16 32.59 1.35
N LEU A 181 6.12 31.92 0.84
CA LEU A 181 4.91 31.46 1.56
C LEU A 181 5.16 30.78 2.92
N THR A 182 6.35 30.29 3.18
CA THR A 182 6.78 29.50 4.34
C THR A 182 6.82 30.24 5.67
N ARG A 183 6.71 31.59 5.71
CA ARG A 183 6.76 32.38 6.96
C ARG A 183 5.52 33.23 7.30
N ALA A 184 4.52 33.25 6.42
CA ALA A 184 3.22 33.89 6.59
C ALA A 184 2.15 32.82 6.88
N PRO A 185 1.02 33.15 7.54
CA PRO A 185 0.45 32.47 8.70
C PRO A 185 -0.09 31.05 8.43
N ILE A 186 0.79 30.07 8.20
CA ILE A 186 0.41 28.65 8.39
C ILE A 186 0.34 28.34 9.89
N ARG A 187 0.73 29.24 10.82
CA ARG A 187 0.45 29.02 12.24
C ARG A 187 -1.01 29.38 12.57
N PRO A 188 -1.80 28.46 13.16
CA PRO A 188 -3.11 28.82 13.66
C PRO A 188 -2.95 29.92 14.73
N PRO A 189 -3.74 31.00 14.69
CA PRO A 189 -3.73 31.99 15.76
C PRO A 189 -4.05 31.31 17.09
N LYS A 190 -3.33 31.66 18.15
CA LYS A 190 -3.45 31.05 19.50
C LYS A 190 -4.89 31.08 20.06
N GLU A 191 -5.77 31.91 19.52
CA GLU A 191 -7.17 32.05 19.92
C GLU A 191 -8.15 31.13 19.15
N ASN A 192 -7.73 30.49 18.04
CA ASN A 192 -8.59 29.65 17.16
C ASN A 192 -8.04 28.22 16.93
N SER A 193 -7.20 27.69 17.81
CA SER A 193 -6.50 26.40 17.61
C SER A 193 -7.41 25.17 17.41
N SER A 194 -8.72 25.29 17.68
CA SER A 194 -9.70 24.22 17.57
C SER A 194 -10.60 24.26 16.32
N THR A 195 -10.63 25.36 15.56
CA THR A 195 -11.64 25.56 14.49
C THR A 195 -11.12 25.36 13.06
N GLY A 196 -9.80 25.21 12.87
CA GLY A 196 -9.18 25.04 11.55
C GLY A 196 -9.26 26.28 10.66
N ILE A 197 -8.45 26.32 9.60
CA ILE A 197 -8.45 27.39 8.59
C ILE A 197 -8.82 26.79 7.23
N PRO A 198 -9.88 27.27 6.55
CA PRO A 198 -10.16 26.89 5.17
C PRO A 198 -8.99 27.29 4.24
N SER A 199 -8.65 26.45 3.28
CA SER A 199 -7.61 26.72 2.26
C SER A 199 -7.77 28.04 1.52
N GLU A 200 -9.00 28.46 1.20
CA GLU A 200 -9.31 29.74 0.55
C GLU A 200 -9.07 30.94 1.49
N ASN A 201 -9.37 30.77 2.78
CA ASN A 201 -9.10 31.78 3.79
C ASN A 201 -7.60 31.90 4.03
N LEU A 202 -6.87 30.77 4.05
CA LEU A 202 -5.41 30.77 4.07
C LEU A 202 -4.83 31.54 2.88
N ALA A 203 -5.33 31.28 1.67
CA ALA A 203 -4.92 32.03 0.49
C ALA A 203 -5.24 33.53 0.60
N SER A 204 -6.37 33.88 1.23
CA SER A 204 -6.76 35.29 1.47
C SER A 204 -5.88 35.98 2.51
N GLU A 205 -5.56 35.32 3.63
CA GLU A 205 -4.63 35.83 4.64
C GLU A 205 -3.22 36.03 4.07
N LEU A 206 -2.77 35.12 3.19
CA LEU A 206 -1.51 35.25 2.48
C LEU A 206 -1.49 36.42 1.48
N ARG A 207 -2.65 36.87 0.95
CA ARG A 207 -2.76 38.10 0.14
C ARG A 207 -2.64 39.37 0.97
N GLU A 208 -2.97 39.30 2.25
CA GLU A 208 -2.92 40.45 3.15
C GLU A 208 -1.54 40.62 3.81
N ASP A 209 -0.68 39.59 3.79
CA ASP A 209 0.67 39.67 4.36
C ASP A 209 1.61 40.56 3.49
N PRO A 210 2.13 41.68 4.05
CA PRO A 210 3.04 42.58 3.34
C PRO A 210 4.36 41.92 2.92
N LYS A 211 4.78 40.86 3.60
CA LYS A 211 6.01 40.12 3.29
C LYS A 211 5.85 39.18 2.10
N VAL A 212 4.66 38.61 1.91
CA VAL A 212 4.31 37.73 0.78
C VAL A 212 4.04 38.54 -0.49
N THR A 213 3.39 39.70 -0.34
CA THR A 213 3.07 40.62 -1.44
C THR A 213 4.20 41.61 -1.79
N GLY A 214 5.37 41.51 -1.15
CA GLY A 214 6.52 42.38 -1.42
C GLY A 214 6.34 43.86 -1.02
N LYS A 215 5.31 44.20 -0.23
CA LYS A 215 5.06 45.55 0.31
C LYS A 215 5.96 45.85 1.50
N THR A 216 7.27 45.98 1.28
CA THR A 216 8.20 46.55 2.26
C THR A 216 8.64 47.94 1.81
N GLY A 217 8.15 48.97 2.50
CA GLY A 217 8.72 50.32 2.60
C GLY A 217 9.14 51.04 1.31
N ASN A 218 8.37 52.06 0.92
CA ASN A 218 8.79 53.21 0.11
C ASN A 218 9.61 52.97 -1.19
N LEU A 219 9.37 51.89 -1.94
CA LEU A 219 9.82 51.81 -3.33
C LEU A 219 8.61 51.80 -4.27
N LEU A 220 8.39 52.95 -4.92
CA LEU A 220 7.45 53.12 -6.03
C LEU A 220 7.88 52.23 -7.20
N ILE A 221 7.24 51.06 -7.35
CA ILE A 221 7.33 50.26 -8.58
C ILE A 221 6.58 51.05 -9.67
N SER A 222 7.29 51.48 -10.71
CA SER A 222 6.91 52.59 -11.58
C SER A 222 5.98 52.24 -12.76
N THR A 223 5.19 51.16 -12.72
CA THR A 223 4.23 50.86 -13.79
C THR A 223 2.93 50.24 -13.30
N GLN A 224 1.80 50.72 -13.83
CA GLN A 224 0.44 50.26 -13.50
C GLN A 224 0.24 48.75 -13.72
N ALA A 225 1.01 48.14 -14.64
CA ALA A 225 0.96 46.71 -14.95
C ALA A 225 1.51 45.82 -13.81
N SER A 226 2.58 46.25 -13.14
CA SER A 226 3.17 45.49 -12.02
C SER A 226 2.32 45.57 -10.75
N ILE A 227 1.56 46.65 -10.55
CA ILE A 227 0.63 46.83 -9.42
C ILE A 227 -0.56 45.86 -9.52
N ASN A 228 -1.12 45.66 -10.72
CA ASN A 228 -2.23 44.73 -10.92
C ASN A 228 -1.82 43.26 -10.73
N ILE A 229 -0.59 42.90 -11.09
CA ILE A 229 -0.06 41.52 -10.94
C ILE A 229 0.16 41.16 -9.46
N LEU A 230 0.63 42.11 -8.63
CA LEU A 230 0.83 41.93 -7.19
C LEU A 230 -0.47 41.88 -6.38
N LEU A 231 -1.58 42.38 -6.94
CA LEU A 231 -2.92 42.37 -6.32
C LEU A 231 -3.64 41.02 -6.49
N GLU A 232 -3.15 40.12 -7.35
CA GLU A 232 -3.78 38.82 -7.64
C GLU A 232 -3.04 37.62 -7.03
N THR A 233 -1.97 37.84 -6.26
CA THR A 233 -1.11 36.79 -5.67
C THR A 233 -1.21 36.73 -4.15
N PRO A 234 -1.29 35.53 -3.52
CA PRO A 234 -1.37 34.20 -4.12
C PRO A 234 -2.73 33.89 -4.79
N VAL A 235 -2.71 32.96 -5.73
CA VAL A 235 -3.89 32.49 -6.46
C VAL A 235 -4.42 31.22 -5.81
N PHE A 236 -5.71 31.22 -5.48
CA PHE A 236 -6.45 30.03 -5.10
C PHE A 236 -7.23 29.51 -6.30
N HIS A 237 -7.13 28.21 -6.58
CA HIS A 237 -7.95 27.55 -7.60
C HIS A 237 -8.67 26.35 -7.01
N ASP A 238 -9.98 26.35 -7.20
CA ASP A 238 -10.86 25.22 -6.99
C ASP A 238 -11.10 24.52 -8.34
N PHE A 239 -10.73 23.24 -8.43
CA PHE A 239 -10.96 22.48 -9.66
C PHE A 239 -12.43 22.03 -9.73
N VAL A 240 -12.92 21.71 -10.95
CA VAL A 240 -14.35 21.45 -11.24
C VAL A 240 -14.93 20.43 -10.25
N ARG A 241 -15.97 20.86 -9.51
CA ARG A 241 -16.45 20.23 -8.28
C ARG A 241 -17.60 19.25 -8.51
N LYS A 242 -17.68 18.19 -7.69
CA LYS A 242 -18.94 17.48 -7.38
C LYS A 242 -19.52 17.81 -5.99
N SER A 243 -18.71 18.37 -5.08
CA SER A 243 -19.09 18.72 -3.69
C SER A 243 -18.87 20.22 -3.38
N PRO A 244 -19.74 20.87 -2.59
CA PRO A 244 -19.63 22.29 -2.25
C PRO A 244 -18.68 22.63 -1.06
N THR A 245 -18.07 21.64 -0.40
CA THR A 245 -17.28 21.83 0.84
C THR A 245 -15.79 22.12 0.59
N LYS A 246 -15.13 22.91 1.47
CA LYS A 246 -13.72 23.36 1.35
C LYS A 246 -12.75 22.54 2.22
N ILE A 247 -11.48 22.36 1.81
CA ILE A 247 -10.45 21.71 2.66
C ILE A 247 -10.12 22.62 3.85
N PHE A 248 -10.07 22.05 5.05
CA PHE A 248 -9.69 22.72 6.28
C PHE A 248 -8.33 22.20 6.76
N LEU A 249 -7.38 23.10 6.97
CA LEU A 249 -6.15 22.80 7.69
C LEU A 249 -6.39 23.03 9.17
N GLN A 250 -6.39 21.94 9.93
CA GLN A 250 -6.51 21.98 11.38
C GLN A 250 -5.51 21.03 12.03
N PRO A 251 -5.04 21.33 13.25
CA PRO A 251 -4.26 20.37 14.02
C PRO A 251 -5.06 19.08 14.26
N LEU A 252 -4.41 17.92 14.13
CA LEU A 252 -5.02 16.66 14.54
C LEU A 252 -5.11 16.64 16.07
N GLN A 253 -6.32 16.52 16.61
CA GLN A 253 -6.48 16.33 18.05
C GLN A 253 -5.87 14.97 18.45
N PRO A 254 -5.06 14.90 19.52
CA PRO A 254 -4.67 13.63 20.10
C PRO A 254 -5.95 12.85 20.46
N PRO A 255 -6.01 11.53 20.22
CA PRO A 255 -7.23 10.76 20.40
C PRO A 255 -7.76 10.96 21.82
N ALA A 256 -8.95 11.52 21.95
CA ALA A 256 -9.66 11.59 23.22
C ALA A 256 -9.86 10.15 23.70
N VAL A 257 -9.38 9.85 24.91
CA VAL A 257 -9.61 8.56 25.57
C VAL A 257 -11.08 8.52 25.98
N THR A 258 -11.96 8.20 25.02
CA THR A 258 -13.34 7.82 25.29
C THR A 258 -13.38 6.32 25.50
N GLU A 259 -13.79 5.89 26.69
CA GLU A 259 -14.09 4.49 27.01
C GLU A 259 -15.19 3.97 26.07
N GLY A 260 -14.78 3.35 24.97
CA GLY A 260 -15.67 2.80 23.95
C GLY A 260 -14.92 2.57 22.65
N PHE A 261 -15.03 1.36 22.08
CA PHE A 261 -14.28 0.94 20.89
C PHE A 261 -14.52 1.89 19.69
N VAL A 262 -13.56 2.79 19.46
CA VAL A 262 -13.52 3.64 18.27
C VAL A 262 -13.17 2.76 17.06
N LYS A 263 -13.95 2.92 15.99
CA LYS A 263 -13.66 2.34 14.68
C LYS A 263 -12.35 2.96 14.17
N LYS A 264 -11.26 2.19 14.20
CA LYS A 264 -9.95 2.63 13.69
C LYS A 264 -10.12 3.12 12.24
N PRO A 265 -9.58 4.29 11.86
CA PRO A 265 -9.70 4.76 10.48
C PRO A 265 -9.15 3.69 9.54
N SER A 266 -9.87 3.46 8.44
CA SER A 266 -9.58 2.43 7.43
C SER A 266 -8.43 2.85 6.52
N GLY A 267 -7.28 3.09 7.15
CA GLY A 267 -6.03 3.49 6.55
C GLY A 267 -4.89 3.12 7.47
N TYR A 268 -3.80 2.62 6.90
CA TYR A 268 -2.58 2.32 7.64
C TYR A 268 -2.24 3.50 8.53
N LEU A 269 -1.99 3.23 9.81
CA LEU A 269 -1.50 4.23 10.73
C LEU A 269 -0.10 4.57 10.25
N VAL A 270 0.03 5.60 9.41
CA VAL A 270 1.33 5.96 8.87
C VAL A 270 2.16 6.50 10.01
N PHE A 271 3.30 5.84 10.15
CA PHE A 271 4.26 5.97 11.21
C PHE A 271 4.70 7.40 11.40
N ARG A 272 4.64 7.88 12.65
CA ARG A 272 5.48 8.97 13.15
C ARG A 272 6.95 8.59 12.94
N ALA A 273 7.50 8.94 11.78
CA ALA A 273 8.91 8.81 11.47
C ALA A 273 9.48 10.22 11.29
N SER A 274 9.39 11.04 12.34
CA SER A 274 10.25 12.21 12.41
C SER A 274 11.58 11.76 13.00
N LEU A 275 12.64 11.84 12.20
CA LEU A 275 14.02 11.69 12.66
C LEU A 275 14.55 13.01 13.26
N SER A 276 13.71 14.03 13.41
CA SER A 276 14.15 15.33 13.92
C SER A 276 14.71 15.26 15.34
N ASP A 277 14.25 14.30 16.14
CA ASP A 277 14.77 14.03 17.49
C ASP A 277 15.93 12.99 17.52
N ASP A 278 16.24 12.32 16.41
CA ASP A 278 17.33 11.33 16.29
C ASP A 278 18.40 11.81 15.29
N VAL A 279 19.36 12.59 15.80
CA VAL A 279 20.45 13.18 15.01
C VAL A 279 21.22 12.11 14.22
N THR A 280 21.51 10.97 14.85
CA THR A 280 22.23 9.85 14.21
C THR A 280 21.39 9.23 13.09
N GLY A 281 20.11 8.96 13.36
CA GLY A 281 19.19 8.45 12.34
C GLY A 281 19.03 9.40 11.16
N LEU A 282 18.93 10.71 11.42
CA LEU A 282 18.86 11.74 10.37
C LEU A 282 20.13 11.77 9.52
N GLN A 283 21.31 11.66 10.14
CA GLN A 283 22.58 11.62 9.43
C GLN A 283 22.65 10.40 8.49
N ILE A 284 22.31 9.21 8.99
CA ILE A 284 22.28 7.97 8.19
C ILE A 284 21.30 8.10 7.04
N ALA A 285 20.07 8.56 7.30
CA ALA A 285 19.04 8.70 6.27
C ALA A 285 19.45 9.72 5.20
N THR A 286 20.10 10.82 5.60
CA THR A 286 20.59 11.84 4.65
C THR A 286 21.68 11.28 3.74
N TRP A 287 22.63 10.53 4.30
CA TRP A 287 23.68 9.86 3.53
C TRP A 287 23.08 8.83 2.54
N LEU A 288 22.17 7.97 2.98
CA LEU A 288 21.53 6.96 2.11
C LEU A 288 20.72 7.56 0.95
N LYS A 289 20.20 8.78 1.12
CA LYS A 289 19.44 9.49 0.08
C LYS A 289 20.31 10.10 -1.02
N THR A 290 21.64 10.13 -0.87
CA THR A 290 22.54 10.67 -1.89
C THR A 290 22.67 9.74 -3.11
N ALA A 291 22.44 8.43 -2.94
CA ALA A 291 22.47 7.44 -4.03
C ALA A 291 21.39 6.35 -3.89
N PRO A 292 20.09 6.70 -3.88
CA PRO A 292 19.02 5.73 -3.66
C PRO A 292 18.92 4.76 -4.85
N PRO A 293 18.66 3.46 -4.61
CA PRO A 293 18.37 2.51 -5.67
C PRO A 293 17.22 3.01 -6.55
N LYS A 294 17.23 2.56 -7.81
CA LYS A 294 16.29 3.04 -8.81
C LYS A 294 14.85 2.98 -8.32
N ASN A 295 14.42 1.99 -7.55
CA ASN A 295 13.03 1.72 -7.12
C ASN A 295 12.66 2.13 -5.67
N VAL A 296 13.59 2.65 -4.86
CA VAL A 296 13.34 2.93 -3.43
C VAL A 296 13.12 4.42 -3.21
N THR A 297 11.99 4.80 -2.61
CA THR A 297 11.57 6.20 -2.32
C THR A 297 12.38 6.85 -1.19
N ALA A 298 12.53 8.18 -1.21
CA ALA A 298 13.24 8.88 -0.12
C ALA A 298 12.50 8.72 1.21
N VAL A 299 11.16 8.66 1.13
CA VAL A 299 10.27 8.33 2.24
C VAL A 299 10.53 6.94 2.79
N SER A 300 10.69 5.94 1.90
CA SER A 300 11.04 4.58 2.32
C SER A 300 12.36 4.52 3.08
N ILE A 301 13.37 5.30 2.65
CA ILE A 301 14.67 5.35 3.33
C ILE A 301 14.52 5.88 4.76
N GLU A 302 13.84 7.03 4.95
CA GLU A 302 13.61 7.57 6.30
C GLU A 302 12.80 6.59 7.17
N ALA A 303 11.76 5.98 6.60
CA ALA A 303 10.92 5.02 7.32
C ALA A 303 11.71 3.79 7.78
N ILE A 304 12.59 3.25 6.91
CA ILE A 304 13.44 2.10 7.23
C ILE A 304 14.45 2.47 8.32
N VAL A 305 15.14 3.61 8.20
CA VAL A 305 16.11 4.06 9.20
C VAL A 305 15.43 4.34 10.54
N SER A 306 14.32 5.08 10.54
CA SER A 306 13.53 5.33 11.75
C SER A 306 13.05 4.04 12.41
N ARG A 307 12.59 3.06 11.63
CA ARG A 307 12.21 1.74 12.16
C ARG A 307 13.41 1.02 12.77
N ALA A 308 14.56 1.00 12.10
CA ALA A 308 15.78 0.40 12.63
C ALA A 308 16.14 1.00 14.00
N ARG A 309 16.17 2.34 14.09
CA ARG A 309 16.52 3.10 15.30
C ARG A 309 15.56 2.82 16.46
N ARG A 310 14.25 2.81 16.21
CA ARG A 310 13.24 2.41 17.23
C ARG A 310 13.45 1.00 17.75
N ILE A 311 13.81 0.04 16.89
CA ILE A 311 14.08 -1.33 17.33
C ILE A 311 15.35 -1.38 18.19
N GLN A 312 16.41 -0.64 17.83
CA GLN A 312 17.61 -0.53 18.66
C GLN A 312 17.30 0.06 20.03
N ASP A 313 16.43 1.08 20.08
CA ASP A 313 16.05 1.74 21.33
C ASP A 313 15.16 0.88 22.22
N ALA A 314 14.24 0.11 21.65
CA ALA A 314 13.31 -0.72 22.40
C ALA A 314 13.95 -2.00 22.97
N LEU A 315 15.04 -2.48 22.36
CA LEU A 315 15.70 -3.76 22.71
C LEU A 315 17.18 -3.55 23.07
N LYS A 316 17.48 -2.51 23.87
CA LYS A 316 18.84 -2.20 24.33
C LYS A 316 19.46 -3.42 25.04
N ASP A 317 20.71 -3.73 24.66
CA ASP A 317 21.52 -4.84 25.18
C ASP A 317 21.00 -6.27 24.92
N GLY A 318 19.93 -6.45 24.14
CA GLY A 318 19.33 -7.76 23.85
C GLY A 318 18.70 -8.44 25.07
N ALA A 319 18.50 -7.69 26.16
CA ALA A 319 17.75 -8.14 27.31
C ALA A 319 16.26 -7.87 27.08
N PHE A 320 15.44 -8.91 27.17
CA PHE A 320 13.99 -8.74 27.15
C PHE A 320 13.55 -8.09 28.46
N PRO A 321 12.61 -7.13 28.44
CA PRO A 321 12.08 -6.54 29.67
C PRO A 321 11.49 -7.63 30.59
N GLN A 322 11.77 -7.57 31.89
CA GLN A 322 11.26 -8.55 32.85
C GLN A 322 9.73 -8.56 32.88
N GLY A 323 9.12 -9.74 32.76
CA GLY A 323 7.66 -9.90 32.70
C GLY A 323 7.03 -9.63 31.33
N SER A 324 7.85 -9.39 30.30
CA SER A 324 7.38 -9.19 28.92
C SER A 324 6.80 -10.47 28.29
N VAL A 325 5.98 -10.28 27.25
CA VAL A 325 5.57 -11.36 26.34
C VAL A 325 6.78 -12.06 25.71
N PHE A 326 7.88 -11.33 25.51
CA PHE A 326 9.10 -11.85 24.90
C PHE A 326 9.86 -12.86 25.78
N GLU A 327 9.79 -12.74 27.11
CA GLU A 327 10.37 -13.74 28.01
C GLU A 327 9.66 -15.10 27.92
N GLN A 328 8.37 -15.09 27.57
CA GLN A 328 7.51 -16.28 27.48
C GLN A 328 7.65 -17.02 26.15
N LEU A 329 8.35 -16.44 25.17
CA LEU A 329 8.62 -17.09 23.89
C LEU A 329 9.53 -18.29 24.05
N SER A 330 9.41 -19.24 23.10
CA SER A 330 10.27 -20.41 23.05
C SER A 330 11.77 -20.03 23.00
N LYS A 331 12.64 -20.85 23.60
CA LYS A 331 14.10 -20.60 23.60
C LYS A 331 14.66 -20.38 22.18
N PRO A 332 14.30 -21.18 21.15
CA PRO A 332 14.75 -20.95 19.78
C PRO A 332 14.32 -19.58 19.22
N ALA A 333 13.09 -19.14 19.51
CA ALA A 333 12.60 -17.84 19.07
C ALA A 333 13.37 -16.70 19.72
N ARG A 334 13.60 -16.76 21.04
CA ARG A 334 14.39 -15.77 21.78
C ARG A 334 15.84 -15.66 21.26
N ASP A 335 16.50 -16.79 21.04
CA ASP A 335 17.87 -16.83 20.50
C ASP A 335 17.94 -16.21 19.09
N GLU A 336 16.91 -16.44 18.27
CA GLU A 336 16.81 -15.87 16.93
C GLU A 336 16.63 -14.35 16.95
N ILE A 337 15.76 -13.84 17.82
CA ILE A 337 15.54 -12.39 18.01
C ILE A 337 16.82 -11.70 18.49
N VAL A 338 17.49 -12.25 19.51
CA VAL A 338 18.75 -11.71 20.04
C VAL A 338 19.83 -11.65 18.96
N LYS A 339 19.94 -12.71 18.13
CA LYS A 339 20.86 -12.73 17.00
C LYS A 339 20.51 -11.68 15.95
N GLY A 340 19.23 -11.47 15.66
CA GLY A 340 18.74 -10.43 14.75
C GLY A 340 19.10 -9.02 15.23
N ILE A 341 18.88 -8.72 16.52
CA ILE A 341 19.23 -7.42 17.13
C ILE A 341 20.72 -7.14 16.99
N ARG A 342 21.59 -8.11 17.33
CA ARG A 342 23.05 -7.94 17.21
C ARG A 342 23.48 -7.63 15.77
N ARG A 343 22.88 -8.31 14.79
CA ARG A 343 23.15 -8.07 13.37
C ARG A 343 22.69 -6.69 12.92
N LEU A 344 21.50 -6.26 13.34
CA LEU A 344 20.99 -4.92 13.06
C LEU A 344 21.92 -3.86 13.68
N ASN A 345 22.28 -4.00 14.95
CA ASN A 345 23.19 -3.07 15.63
C ASN A 345 24.54 -2.94 14.93
N THR A 346 25.11 -4.08 14.50
CA THR A 346 26.38 -4.09 13.76
C THR A 346 26.25 -3.36 12.42
N THR A 347 25.16 -3.61 11.69
CA THR A 347 24.90 -2.97 10.38
C THR A 347 24.69 -1.46 10.55
N MET A 348 23.90 -1.04 11.54
CA MET A 348 23.64 0.37 11.82
C MET A 348 24.90 1.11 12.25
N ALA A 349 25.77 0.49 13.07
CA ALA A 349 27.03 1.10 13.48
C ALA A 349 28.02 1.27 12.31
N ALA A 350 28.13 0.27 11.43
CA ALA A 350 28.95 0.38 10.23
C ALA A 350 28.42 1.48 9.29
N THR A 351 27.11 1.54 9.07
CA THR A 351 26.48 2.60 8.27
C THR A 351 26.67 3.99 8.88
N GLU A 352 26.61 4.12 10.21
CA GLU A 352 26.90 5.38 10.89
C GLU A 352 28.35 5.84 10.65
N GLU A 353 29.31 4.91 10.63
CA GLU A 353 30.71 5.20 10.33
C GLU A 353 30.90 5.67 8.89
N TYR A 354 30.29 4.97 7.92
CA TYR A 354 30.29 5.42 6.52
C TYR A 354 29.64 6.79 6.33
N ALA A 355 28.54 7.06 7.04
CA ALA A 355 27.87 8.36 6.97
C ALA A 355 28.68 9.52 7.60
N LYS A 356 29.79 9.24 8.31
CA LYS A 356 30.71 10.25 8.85
C LYS A 356 31.89 10.54 7.91
N ASP A 357 32.29 9.60 7.06
CA ASP A 357 33.46 9.71 6.18
C ASP A 357 33.06 10.06 4.73
N TYR A 358 32.86 11.36 4.46
CA TYR A 358 32.36 11.91 3.18
C TYR A 358 33.38 11.93 2.02
N THR A 359 34.43 11.09 2.02
CA THR A 359 35.63 11.35 1.19
C THR A 359 36.03 10.28 0.16
N THR A 360 35.22 9.25 -0.14
CA THR A 360 35.68 8.13 -0.99
C THR A 360 34.93 7.95 -2.31
N ARG A 361 35.67 7.62 -3.38
CA ARG A 361 35.22 7.61 -4.78
C ARG A 361 34.28 6.46 -5.20
N ASP A 362 33.86 5.58 -4.28
CA ASP A 362 33.05 4.37 -4.57
C ASP A 362 31.70 4.36 -3.81
N GLU A 363 31.17 5.54 -3.50
CA GLU A 363 30.03 5.75 -2.58
C GLU A 363 28.71 5.07 -3.01
N ASN A 364 28.41 5.00 -4.31
CA ASN A 364 27.08 4.56 -4.75
C ASN A 364 26.79 3.08 -4.43
N GLU A 365 27.75 2.19 -4.66
CA GLU A 365 27.58 0.75 -4.39
C GLU A 365 27.48 0.50 -2.89
N VAL A 366 28.30 1.19 -2.09
CA VAL A 366 28.26 1.09 -0.62
C VAL A 366 26.94 1.61 -0.06
N ILE A 367 26.45 2.76 -0.53
CA ILE A 367 25.15 3.32 -0.12
C ILE A 367 24.00 2.34 -0.43
N GLN A 368 23.97 1.82 -1.66
CA GLN A 368 22.93 0.88 -2.07
C GLN A 368 23.00 -0.42 -1.27
N GLN A 369 24.21 -0.94 -1.04
CA GLN A 369 24.44 -2.13 -0.24
C GLN A 369 24.01 -1.92 1.22
N SER A 370 24.41 -0.81 1.85
CA SER A 370 24.00 -0.47 3.22
C SER A 370 22.48 -0.34 3.35
N LEU A 371 21.80 0.26 2.37
CA LEU A 371 20.35 0.36 2.37
C LEU A 371 19.68 -1.02 2.31
N VAL A 372 20.15 -1.88 1.40
CA VAL A 372 19.65 -3.26 1.26
C VAL A 372 19.90 -4.06 2.54
N GLU A 373 21.07 -3.92 3.15
CA GLU A 373 21.42 -4.60 4.40
C GLU A 373 20.54 -4.13 5.56
N ILE A 374 20.35 -2.82 5.77
CA ILE A 374 19.47 -2.31 6.82
C ILE A 374 18.05 -2.83 6.60
N HIS A 375 17.54 -2.76 5.37
CA HIS A 375 16.20 -3.26 5.04
C HIS A 375 16.07 -4.76 5.34
N ASP A 376 17.04 -5.58 4.91
CA ASP A 376 17.08 -7.03 5.17
C ASP A 376 17.13 -7.33 6.67
N ARG A 377 17.96 -6.62 7.44
CA ARG A 377 18.07 -6.80 8.90
C ARG A 377 16.78 -6.42 9.62
N VAL A 378 16.19 -5.28 9.27
CA VAL A 378 14.90 -4.85 9.84
C VAL A 378 13.81 -5.85 9.49
N SER A 379 13.67 -6.24 8.22
CA SER A 379 12.64 -7.18 7.76
C SER A 379 12.79 -8.56 8.41
N THR A 380 14.00 -9.10 8.46
CA THR A 380 14.31 -10.39 9.11
C THR A 380 13.99 -10.35 10.60
N LEU A 381 14.40 -9.29 11.30
CA LEU A 381 14.14 -9.15 12.73
C LEU A 381 12.64 -8.96 13.01
N SER A 382 11.95 -8.14 12.22
CA SER A 382 10.51 -7.99 12.32
C SER A 382 9.79 -9.33 12.16
N THR A 383 10.23 -10.14 11.21
CA THR A 383 9.67 -11.48 10.97
C THR A 383 9.96 -12.43 12.13
N ALA A 384 11.20 -12.43 12.65
CA ALA A 384 11.61 -13.25 13.78
C ALA A 384 10.86 -12.91 15.08
N ILE A 385 10.44 -11.65 15.24
CA ILE A 385 9.61 -11.18 16.36
C ILE A 385 8.14 -11.54 16.13
N GLU A 386 7.58 -11.19 14.97
CA GLU A 386 6.15 -11.33 14.69
C GLU A 386 5.71 -12.79 14.58
N THR A 387 6.51 -13.68 13.98
CA THR A 387 6.13 -15.09 13.81
C THR A 387 5.83 -15.82 15.13
N PRO A 388 6.70 -15.79 16.15
CA PRO A 388 6.39 -16.42 17.45
C PRO A 388 5.28 -15.67 18.19
N LEU A 389 5.20 -14.34 18.10
CA LEU A 389 4.09 -13.60 18.72
C LEU A 389 2.71 -13.98 18.16
N LEU A 390 2.67 -14.30 16.86
CA LEU A 390 1.45 -14.82 16.25
C LEU A 390 1.27 -16.29 16.61
N LEU A 391 2.27 -17.16 16.46
CA LEU A 391 2.05 -18.61 16.48
C LEU A 391 2.26 -19.30 17.84
N ASP A 392 3.16 -18.80 18.69
CA ASP A 392 3.30 -19.31 20.05
C ASP A 392 2.11 -18.77 20.86
N THR A 393 1.29 -19.67 21.39
CA THR A 393 0.14 -19.35 22.24
C THR A 393 0.62 -18.79 23.58
N VAL A 394 1.09 -17.54 23.60
CA VAL A 394 1.34 -16.82 24.85
C VAL A 394 -0.03 -16.52 25.45
N GLY A 395 -0.26 -17.09 26.63
CA GLY A 395 -1.57 -17.16 27.27
C GLY A 395 -2.30 -15.81 27.35
N SER A 396 -3.61 -15.91 27.19
CA SER A 396 -4.63 -14.89 27.42
C SER A 396 -4.26 -13.89 28.52
N ARG A 397 -3.76 -12.71 28.14
CA ARG A 397 -3.98 -11.49 28.90
C ARG A 397 -4.61 -10.44 27.99
N SER A 398 -5.78 -9.99 28.42
CA SER A 398 -6.47 -8.81 27.90
C SER A 398 -5.53 -7.60 27.97
N PRO A 399 -5.42 -6.76 26.93
CA PRO A 399 -4.71 -5.49 27.03
C PRO A 399 -5.62 -4.48 27.75
N GLU A 400 -5.83 -4.68 29.05
CA GLU A 400 -6.46 -3.70 29.93
C GLU A 400 -5.40 -3.21 30.93
N SER A 401 -4.45 -2.41 30.43
CA SER A 401 -3.66 -1.51 31.28
C SER A 401 -3.14 -0.36 30.44
N THR A 402 -3.63 0.83 30.73
CA THR A 402 -3.34 2.15 30.13
C THR A 402 -1.98 2.72 30.53
N GLN A 403 -0.95 1.89 30.72
CA GLN A 403 0.44 2.31 30.88
C GLN A 403 1.25 1.83 29.68
N GLU A 404 2.19 2.65 29.19
CA GLU A 404 3.18 2.28 28.18
C GLU A 404 4.02 1.11 28.70
N THR A 405 3.56 -0.12 28.48
CA THR A 405 4.36 -1.30 28.78
C THR A 405 5.51 -1.38 27.77
N PRO A 406 6.70 -1.88 28.16
CA PRO A 406 7.81 -2.11 27.22
C PRO A 406 7.40 -2.92 25.98
N ASP A 407 6.41 -3.79 26.12
CA ASP A 407 5.84 -4.59 25.03
C ASP A 407 5.14 -3.73 23.97
N ALA A 408 4.40 -2.68 24.37
CA ALA A 408 3.71 -1.80 23.43
C ALA A 408 4.69 -1.03 22.53
N VAL A 409 5.83 -0.61 23.08
CA VAL A 409 6.89 0.10 22.34
C VAL A 409 7.54 -0.82 21.30
N ILE A 410 7.85 -2.07 21.68
CA ILE A 410 8.45 -3.06 20.77
C ILE A 410 7.45 -3.44 19.67
N MET A 411 6.18 -3.68 20.01
CA MET A 411 5.13 -4.02 19.06
C MET A 411 4.90 -2.89 18.04
N ALA A 412 4.88 -1.64 18.51
CA ALA A 412 4.78 -0.47 17.66
C ALA A 412 6.02 -0.31 16.76
N ALA A 413 7.24 -0.54 17.28
CA ALA A 413 8.46 -0.46 16.49
C ALA A 413 8.48 -1.47 15.33
N VAL A 414 7.95 -2.67 15.56
CA VAL A 414 7.95 -3.80 14.62
C VAL A 414 6.69 -3.85 13.73
N ASP A 415 5.68 -3.02 14.02
CA ASP A 415 4.43 -2.89 13.23
C ASP A 415 3.59 -4.17 13.21
N VAL A 416 3.49 -4.83 14.36
CA VAL A 416 2.84 -6.15 14.48
C VAL A 416 1.34 -6.04 14.75
N ASP A 417 0.86 -4.86 15.15
CA ASP A 417 -0.50 -4.64 15.64
C ASP A 417 -1.59 -5.08 14.65
N ALA A 418 -1.42 -4.77 13.36
CA ALA A 418 -2.37 -5.13 12.33
C ALA A 418 -2.49 -6.66 12.17
N ALA A 419 -1.36 -7.37 12.22
CA ALA A 419 -1.32 -8.82 12.10
C ALA A 419 -1.88 -9.51 13.36
N LEU A 420 -1.58 -8.99 14.56
CA LEU A 420 -2.13 -9.48 15.82
C LEU A 420 -3.65 -9.30 15.88
N HIS A 421 -4.14 -8.13 15.47
CA HIS A 421 -5.58 -7.85 15.45
C HIS A 421 -6.30 -8.73 14.42
N LEU A 422 -5.70 -8.94 13.24
CA LEU A 422 -6.23 -9.87 12.24
C LEU A 422 -6.27 -11.31 12.77
N ARG A 423 -5.20 -11.78 13.40
CA ARG A 423 -5.18 -13.10 14.05
C ARG A 423 -6.26 -13.22 15.10
N LYS A 424 -6.44 -12.21 15.96
CA LYS A 424 -7.50 -12.21 16.96
C LYS A 424 -8.89 -12.27 16.31
N ALA A 425 -9.11 -11.55 15.21
CA ALA A 425 -10.36 -11.62 14.45
C ALA A 425 -10.62 -13.01 13.83
N ILE A 426 -9.56 -13.67 13.35
CA ILE A 426 -9.64 -15.05 12.84
C ILE A 426 -9.97 -16.04 13.97
N MET A 427 -9.33 -15.90 15.14
CA MET A 427 -9.51 -16.80 16.28
C MET A 427 -10.84 -16.60 17.01
N ASN A 428 -11.33 -15.36 17.12
CA ASN A 428 -12.56 -15.05 17.84
C ASN A 428 -13.84 -15.31 17.02
N GLN A 429 -13.72 -15.72 15.75
CA GLN A 429 -14.81 -16.14 14.84
C GLN A 429 -15.96 -15.15 14.59
N ASP A 430 -15.91 -13.91 15.12
CA ASP A 430 -16.86 -12.83 14.81
C ASP A 430 -16.20 -11.61 14.14
N PRO A 431 -15.73 -11.72 12.88
CA PRO A 431 -15.24 -10.59 12.12
C PRO A 431 -16.38 -9.71 11.54
N SER A 432 -17.64 -9.97 11.90
CA SER A 432 -18.81 -9.37 11.23
C SER A 432 -18.90 -7.85 11.36
N GLY A 433 -18.28 -7.26 12.38
CA GLY A 433 -18.22 -5.81 12.58
C GLY A 433 -17.55 -5.03 11.45
N TYR A 434 -16.70 -5.68 10.63
CA TYR A 434 -16.05 -5.07 9.46
C TYR A 434 -16.78 -5.34 8.14
N SER A 435 -17.67 -6.33 8.12
CA SER A 435 -18.39 -6.72 6.91
C SER A 435 -19.45 -5.66 6.56
N ARG A 436 -19.48 -5.27 5.28
CA ARG A 436 -20.49 -4.34 4.75
C ARG A 436 -21.23 -4.97 3.58
N GLU A 437 -22.55 -5.02 3.67
CA GLU A 437 -23.41 -5.34 2.54
C GLU A 437 -23.67 -4.06 1.75
N ILE A 438 -23.35 -4.09 0.46
CA ILE A 438 -23.48 -2.99 -0.48
C ILE A 438 -24.74 -3.24 -1.31
N SER A 439 -25.63 -2.24 -1.40
CA SER A 439 -26.77 -2.33 -2.33
C SER A 439 -26.25 -2.41 -3.76
N ARG A 440 -26.73 -3.39 -4.52
CA ARG A 440 -26.33 -3.62 -5.90
C ARG A 440 -26.51 -2.37 -6.77
N ASP A 441 -27.53 -1.54 -6.50
CA ASP A 441 -27.84 -0.32 -7.24
C ASP A 441 -26.76 0.77 -7.12
N LYS A 442 -25.92 0.72 -6.08
CA LYS A 442 -24.80 1.65 -5.91
C LYS A 442 -23.61 1.35 -6.82
N ILE A 443 -23.61 0.19 -7.47
CA ILE A 443 -22.51 -0.27 -8.31
C ILE A 443 -22.90 -0.10 -9.78
N LEU A 444 -22.26 0.85 -10.45
CA LEU A 444 -22.41 1.07 -11.88
C LEU A 444 -21.49 0.08 -12.62
N GLU A 445 -22.04 -1.04 -13.09
CA GLU A 445 -21.30 -2.01 -13.91
C GLU A 445 -20.85 -1.36 -15.23
N SER A 446 -19.58 -1.54 -15.59
CA SER A 446 -19.07 -1.07 -16.88
C SER A 446 -19.59 -1.97 -17.99
N LEU A 447 -20.68 -1.57 -18.65
CA LEU A 447 -21.22 -2.27 -19.82
C LEU A 447 -20.24 -2.12 -21.00
N LYS A 448 -19.60 -3.22 -21.42
CA LYS A 448 -18.74 -3.24 -22.61
C LYS A 448 -19.56 -2.86 -23.85
N ARG A 449 -19.31 -1.67 -24.42
CA ARG A 449 -19.73 -1.32 -25.78
C ARG A 449 -18.67 -1.82 -26.77
N SER A 450 -18.69 -3.11 -27.12
CA SER A 450 -18.04 -3.61 -28.34
C SER A 450 -18.50 -5.04 -28.66
N SER A 451 -18.84 -5.21 -29.93
CA SER A 451 -19.33 -6.41 -30.61
C SER A 451 -18.33 -7.56 -30.63
N SER A 452 -18.57 -8.58 -29.81
CA SER A 452 -18.26 -9.99 -30.07
C SER A 452 -18.83 -10.79 -28.90
N THR A 453 -19.41 -11.93 -29.20
CA THR A 453 -20.11 -12.89 -28.33
C THR A 453 -19.20 -13.56 -27.27
N ASP A 454 -18.43 -12.78 -26.50
CA ASP A 454 -17.61 -13.30 -25.41
C ASP A 454 -18.22 -12.92 -24.05
N ASN A 455 -19.10 -13.83 -23.61
CA ASN A 455 -19.43 -14.18 -22.23
C ASN A 455 -19.73 -13.03 -21.26
N LEU A 456 -21.03 -12.72 -21.16
CA LEU A 456 -21.71 -12.19 -19.96
C LEU A 456 -21.61 -13.12 -18.72
N SER A 457 -20.64 -14.05 -18.67
CA SER A 457 -20.45 -15.07 -17.62
C SER A 457 -19.03 -15.09 -17.03
N GLY A 458 -18.31 -13.97 -17.02
CA GLY A 458 -17.00 -13.88 -16.39
C GLY A 458 -17.12 -13.81 -14.86
N ARG A 459 -16.34 -14.63 -14.14
CA ARG A 459 -16.17 -14.59 -12.67
C ARG A 459 -15.81 -13.18 -12.16
N PHE A 460 -14.99 -12.47 -12.92
CA PHE A 460 -14.60 -11.09 -12.63
C PHE A 460 -15.47 -10.12 -13.43
N LYS A 461 -16.13 -9.22 -12.71
CA LYS A 461 -16.90 -8.10 -13.26
C LYS A 461 -16.25 -6.79 -12.81
N MET A 462 -16.48 -5.73 -13.59
CA MET A 462 -15.86 -4.43 -13.35
C MET A 462 -16.96 -3.37 -13.30
N GLY A 463 -16.75 -2.36 -12.47
CA GLY A 463 -17.68 -1.25 -12.36
C GLY A 463 -17.08 -0.07 -11.62
N SER A 464 -17.94 0.87 -11.24
CA SER A 464 -17.58 1.98 -10.38
C SER A 464 -18.56 2.14 -9.23
N MET A 465 -18.04 2.50 -8.07
CA MET A 465 -18.80 2.85 -6.86
C MET A 465 -18.22 4.14 -6.30
N ASP A 466 -19.08 5.12 -5.98
CA ASP A 466 -18.68 6.45 -5.47
C ASP A 466 -17.59 7.11 -6.35
N GLY A 467 -17.75 6.95 -7.67
CA GLY A 467 -16.83 7.47 -8.69
C GLY A 467 -15.45 6.81 -8.75
N ARG A 468 -15.24 5.66 -8.10
CA ARG A 468 -14.00 4.88 -8.16
C ARG A 468 -14.19 3.52 -8.76
N PHE A 469 -13.17 3.02 -9.45
CA PHE A 469 -13.20 1.69 -10.07
C PHE A 469 -13.17 0.57 -9.04
N VAL A 470 -13.99 -0.44 -9.26
CA VAL A 470 -14.09 -1.65 -8.44
C VAL A 470 -14.01 -2.90 -9.30
N ILE A 471 -13.34 -3.92 -8.74
CA ILE A 471 -13.35 -5.29 -9.26
C ILE A 471 -14.33 -6.09 -8.39
N MET A 472 -15.21 -6.83 -9.04
CA MET A 472 -16.20 -7.68 -8.39
C MET A 472 -15.91 -9.13 -8.75
N GLU A 473 -15.73 -9.96 -7.73
CA GLU A 473 -15.65 -11.40 -7.88
C GLU A 473 -17.00 -12.02 -7.53
N THR A 474 -17.68 -12.61 -8.51
CA THR A 474 -19.04 -13.14 -8.34
C THR A 474 -19.08 -14.65 -8.29
N TYR A 475 -19.85 -15.17 -7.33
CA TYR A 475 -20.04 -16.57 -7.04
C TYR A 475 -21.52 -16.93 -7.10
N LYS A 476 -21.88 -18.04 -7.74
CA LYS A 476 -23.26 -18.51 -7.78
C LYS A 476 -23.63 -19.22 -6.47
N TYR A 477 -24.85 -19.03 -6.01
CA TYR A 477 -25.37 -19.71 -4.82
C TYR A 477 -26.62 -20.52 -5.13
N ARG A 478 -26.90 -21.50 -4.27
CA ARG A 478 -28.17 -22.22 -4.25
C ARG A 478 -29.22 -21.44 -3.48
N GLU A 479 -30.39 -21.34 -4.08
CA GLU A 479 -31.52 -20.61 -3.53
C GLU A 479 -32.09 -21.34 -2.30
N SER A 480 -32.60 -20.56 -1.34
CA SER A 480 -33.31 -21.10 -0.18
C SER A 480 -34.62 -21.76 -0.59
N GLU A 481 -35.04 -22.76 0.19
CA GLU A 481 -36.35 -23.39 0.04
C GLU A 481 -37.44 -22.32 0.22
N GLY A 482 -38.21 -22.02 -0.84
CA GLY A 482 -39.21 -20.94 -0.85
C GLY A 482 -39.29 -20.10 -2.14
N ASN A 483 -38.40 -20.31 -3.12
CA ASN A 483 -38.44 -19.63 -4.43
C ASN A 483 -38.33 -18.08 -4.36
N SER A 484 -37.67 -17.55 -3.32
CA SER A 484 -37.53 -16.10 -3.04
C SER A 484 -36.35 -15.42 -3.75
N GLY A 485 -35.53 -16.18 -4.45
CA GLY A 485 -34.25 -15.77 -5.02
C GLY A 485 -33.14 -15.57 -3.98
N GLU A 486 -33.40 -15.80 -2.69
CA GLU A 486 -32.43 -15.53 -1.62
C GLU A 486 -31.42 -16.67 -1.43
N PRO A 487 -30.17 -16.35 -1.08
CA PRO A 487 -29.20 -17.36 -0.66
C PRO A 487 -29.62 -18.00 0.66
N GLN A 488 -29.13 -19.21 0.92
CA GLN A 488 -29.28 -19.82 2.23
C GLN A 488 -28.66 -18.92 3.33
N PRO A 489 -29.25 -18.86 4.54
CA PRO A 489 -28.73 -18.02 5.63
C PRO A 489 -27.26 -18.29 5.97
N GLN A 490 -26.82 -19.55 5.87
CA GLN A 490 -25.43 -19.96 6.08
C GLN A 490 -24.50 -19.36 5.04
N THR A 491 -24.84 -19.42 3.74
CA THR A 491 -24.06 -18.79 2.67
C THR A 491 -23.88 -17.29 2.90
N LEU A 492 -24.94 -16.62 3.38
CA LEU A 492 -24.86 -15.19 3.70
C LEU A 492 -24.00 -14.91 4.94
N GLN A 493 -24.09 -15.75 5.97
CA GLN A 493 -23.23 -15.65 7.15
C GLN A 493 -21.76 -15.86 6.80
N GLU A 494 -21.47 -16.80 5.91
CA GLU A 494 -20.14 -17.08 5.39
C GLU A 494 -19.61 -15.90 4.59
N ALA A 495 -20.42 -15.32 3.70
CA ALA A 495 -20.08 -14.11 2.96
C ALA A 495 -19.74 -12.94 3.91
N ARG A 496 -20.50 -12.76 4.99
CA ARG A 496 -20.18 -11.75 6.03
C ARG A 496 -18.89 -12.06 6.76
N LYS A 497 -18.65 -13.32 7.14
CA LYS A 497 -17.41 -13.71 7.82
C LYS A 497 -16.18 -13.44 6.93
N ILE A 498 -16.20 -13.89 5.69
CA ILE A 498 -15.06 -13.72 4.77
C ILE A 498 -14.84 -12.25 4.43
N THR A 499 -15.89 -11.49 4.14
CA THR A 499 -15.74 -10.07 3.83
C THR A 499 -15.33 -9.25 5.04
N GLY A 500 -15.72 -9.63 6.26
CA GLY A 500 -15.17 -9.05 7.50
C GLY A 500 -13.65 -9.20 7.59
N LEU A 501 -13.13 -10.39 7.29
CA LEU A 501 -11.68 -10.64 7.25
C LEU A 501 -11.00 -9.91 6.09
N LEU A 502 -11.63 -9.85 4.91
CA LEU A 502 -11.08 -9.16 3.74
C LEU A 502 -11.08 -7.63 3.90
N CYS A 503 -12.07 -7.05 4.58
CA CYS A 503 -12.12 -5.63 4.90
C CYS A 503 -11.12 -5.22 5.98
N HIS A 504 -10.65 -6.16 6.81
CA HIS A 504 -9.66 -5.90 7.84
C HIS A 504 -8.35 -5.35 7.24
N PRO A 505 -7.66 -4.37 7.86
CA PRO A 505 -6.35 -3.92 7.39
C PRO A 505 -5.33 -5.07 7.29
N LYS A 506 -4.62 -5.16 6.17
CA LYS A 506 -3.65 -6.22 5.86
C LYS A 506 -2.50 -5.63 5.09
N ARG A 507 -1.26 -6.07 5.37
CA ARG A 507 -0.07 -5.63 4.66
C ARG A 507 -0.12 -5.99 3.16
N LYS A 508 0.59 -5.24 2.33
CA LYS A 508 0.61 -5.44 0.86
C LYS A 508 1.11 -6.82 0.45
N GLU A 509 1.93 -7.46 1.29
CA GLU A 509 2.48 -8.80 1.07
C GLU A 509 1.40 -9.90 1.18
N PHE A 510 0.17 -9.59 1.59
CA PHE A 510 -0.97 -10.51 1.43
C PHE A 510 -1.44 -10.61 -0.02
N HIS A 511 -1.08 -9.66 -0.89
CA HIS A 511 -1.47 -9.65 -2.29
C HIS A 511 -3.00 -9.67 -2.50
N ILE A 512 -3.75 -9.00 -1.61
CA ILE A 512 -5.21 -8.85 -1.68
C ILE A 512 -5.55 -7.37 -1.87
N LEU A 513 -6.43 -7.05 -2.80
CA LEU A 513 -6.95 -5.69 -2.94
C LEU A 513 -7.79 -5.29 -1.71
N PRO A 514 -7.85 -3.99 -1.36
CA PRO A 514 -8.73 -3.52 -0.30
C PRO A 514 -10.19 -3.89 -0.58
N CYS A 515 -10.82 -4.66 0.31
CA CYS A 515 -12.21 -5.08 0.17
C CYS A 515 -13.15 -3.97 0.65
N ALA A 516 -14.15 -3.65 -0.17
CA ALA A 516 -15.19 -2.68 0.16
C ALA A 516 -16.39 -3.33 0.89
N GLY A 517 -16.63 -4.62 0.63
CA GLY A 517 -17.77 -5.36 1.13
C GLY A 517 -18.25 -6.42 0.15
N PHE A 518 -19.50 -6.85 0.28
CA PHE A 518 -20.16 -7.76 -0.65
C PHE A 518 -21.53 -7.25 -1.07
N PHE A 519 -22.07 -7.75 -2.18
CA PHE A 519 -23.45 -7.57 -2.60
C PHE A 519 -24.09 -8.92 -2.88
N ARG A 520 -25.43 -8.93 -2.91
CA ARG A 520 -26.23 -10.05 -3.42
C ARG A 520 -27.02 -9.61 -4.64
N ASP A 521 -27.00 -10.45 -5.66
CA ASP A 521 -27.77 -10.29 -6.90
C ASP A 521 -28.76 -11.46 -6.98
N ARG A 522 -30.00 -11.20 -6.54
CA ARG A 522 -31.08 -12.21 -6.51
C ARG A 522 -31.52 -12.63 -7.91
N LEU A 523 -31.37 -11.75 -8.90
CA LEU A 523 -31.77 -12.04 -10.28
C LEU A 523 -30.81 -13.03 -10.92
N ARG A 524 -29.50 -12.83 -10.71
CA ARG A 524 -28.45 -13.70 -11.23
C ARG A 524 -28.12 -14.88 -10.30
N LYS A 525 -28.68 -14.90 -9.09
CA LYS A 525 -28.37 -15.85 -8.00
C LYS A 525 -26.87 -15.85 -7.67
N GLU A 526 -26.31 -14.66 -7.55
CA GLU A 526 -24.88 -14.44 -7.32
C GLU A 526 -24.62 -13.62 -6.05
N ILE A 527 -23.55 -13.96 -5.33
CA ILE A 527 -22.94 -13.09 -4.32
C ILE A 527 -21.65 -12.55 -4.93
N GLY A 528 -21.47 -11.24 -4.88
CA GLY A 528 -20.26 -10.59 -5.35
C GLY A 528 -19.46 -9.98 -4.22
N ILE A 529 -18.16 -10.27 -4.16
CA ILE A 529 -17.23 -9.57 -3.27
C ILE A 529 -16.63 -8.40 -4.06
N VAL A 530 -16.60 -7.21 -3.44
CA VAL A 530 -16.21 -5.96 -4.08
C VAL A 530 -14.85 -5.51 -3.57
N PHE A 531 -13.91 -5.29 -4.48
CA PHE A 531 -12.56 -4.84 -4.20
C PHE A 531 -12.28 -3.49 -4.88
N TRP A 532 -11.59 -2.60 -4.17
CA TRP A 532 -11.13 -1.33 -4.72
C TRP A 532 -9.96 -1.55 -5.67
N CYS A 533 -9.99 -0.91 -6.84
CA CYS A 533 -8.88 -0.96 -7.79
C CYS A 533 -7.74 -0.03 -7.36
N PRO A 534 -6.48 -0.32 -7.76
CA PRO A 534 -5.37 0.63 -7.64
C PRO A 534 -5.63 1.92 -8.44
N PRO A 535 -5.01 3.07 -8.07
CA PRO A 535 -5.24 4.37 -8.73
C PRO A 535 -4.93 4.40 -10.23
N MET A 536 -3.97 3.58 -10.67
CA MET A 536 -3.53 3.43 -12.07
C MET A 536 -4.57 2.75 -12.99
N PHE A 537 -5.72 2.35 -12.44
CA PHE A 537 -6.73 1.56 -13.12
C PHE A 537 -7.76 2.46 -13.80
N GLY A 538 -7.97 2.27 -15.11
CA GLY A 538 -8.80 3.15 -15.93
C GLY A 538 -9.92 2.42 -16.69
N THR A 539 -10.67 3.18 -17.49
CA THR A 539 -11.90 2.74 -18.20
C THR A 539 -11.69 1.65 -19.28
N GLY A 540 -10.46 1.17 -19.47
CA GLY A 540 -10.11 0.07 -20.38
C GLY A 540 -9.29 -1.06 -19.73
N SER A 541 -9.02 -0.96 -18.43
CA SER A 541 -8.27 -1.96 -17.69
C SER A 541 -9.00 -3.31 -17.66
N LYS A 542 -8.24 -4.40 -17.49
CA LYS A 542 -8.76 -5.77 -17.40
C LYS A 542 -8.09 -6.52 -16.27
N VAL A 543 -8.78 -7.55 -15.78
CA VAL A 543 -8.22 -8.55 -14.88
C VAL A 543 -7.90 -9.79 -15.70
N VAL A 544 -6.66 -10.24 -15.64
CA VAL A 544 -6.18 -11.43 -16.37
C VAL A 544 -5.62 -12.42 -15.36
N THR A 545 -6.10 -13.67 -15.38
CA THR A 545 -5.60 -14.71 -14.47
C THR A 545 -4.28 -15.29 -14.94
N LEU A 546 -3.48 -15.85 -14.04
CA LEU A 546 -2.23 -16.52 -14.37
C LEU A 546 -2.46 -17.68 -15.35
N LEU A 547 -3.58 -18.41 -15.18
CA LEU A 547 -4.02 -19.44 -16.12
C LEU A 547 -4.24 -18.89 -17.55
N GLN A 548 -4.79 -17.68 -17.69
CA GLN A 548 -4.92 -17.01 -18.98
C GLN A 548 -3.57 -16.53 -19.50
N LEU A 549 -2.68 -16.04 -18.65
CA LEU A 549 -1.34 -15.59 -19.03
C LEU A 549 -0.48 -16.71 -19.63
N TYR A 550 -0.59 -17.96 -19.16
CA TYR A 550 0.08 -19.10 -19.77
C TYR A 550 -0.30 -19.29 -21.26
N LYS A 551 -1.52 -18.89 -21.63
CA LYS A 551 -2.03 -18.99 -23.01
C LYS A 551 -1.70 -17.75 -23.83
N MET A 552 -1.65 -16.58 -23.20
CA MET A 552 -1.37 -15.30 -23.84
C MET A 552 0.11 -15.09 -24.15
N HIS A 553 1.00 -15.43 -23.21
CA HIS A 553 2.44 -15.19 -23.32
C HIS A 553 3.20 -16.51 -23.37
N ARG A 554 3.81 -16.84 -24.51
CA ARG A 554 4.58 -18.09 -24.68
C ARG A 554 5.98 -18.04 -24.07
N LEU A 555 6.55 -16.84 -23.92
CA LEU A 555 7.90 -16.62 -23.42
C LEU A 555 7.86 -15.55 -22.34
N VAL A 556 8.29 -15.93 -21.15
CA VAL A 556 8.42 -15.06 -19.98
C VAL A 556 9.81 -15.25 -19.39
N PRO A 557 10.58 -14.18 -19.14
CA PRO A 557 11.92 -14.28 -18.55
C PRO A 557 11.91 -14.98 -17.18
N LEU A 558 12.99 -15.72 -16.88
CA LEU A 558 13.09 -16.47 -15.63
C LEU A 558 13.03 -15.57 -14.39
N GLY A 559 13.65 -14.39 -14.41
CA GLY A 559 13.58 -13.43 -13.30
C GLY A 559 12.17 -13.07 -12.91
N GLN A 560 11.30 -12.82 -13.90
CA GLN A 560 9.89 -12.50 -13.68
C GLN A 560 9.11 -13.66 -13.06
N ARG A 561 9.43 -14.90 -13.47
CA ARG A 561 8.85 -16.10 -12.86
C ARG A 561 9.29 -16.25 -11.41
N ILE A 562 10.54 -15.91 -11.08
CA ILE A 562 11.08 -15.95 -9.72
C ILE A 562 10.41 -14.89 -8.85
N HIS A 563 10.25 -13.66 -9.34
CA HIS A 563 9.50 -12.60 -8.65
C HIS A 563 8.07 -13.03 -8.32
N LEU A 564 7.35 -13.56 -9.32
CA LEU A 564 5.98 -14.05 -9.13
C LEU A 564 5.93 -15.18 -8.08
N THR A 565 6.83 -16.16 -8.19
CA THR A 565 6.92 -17.29 -7.26
C THR A 565 7.16 -16.80 -5.83
N TRP A 566 8.08 -15.86 -5.66
CA TRP A 566 8.39 -15.29 -4.35
C TRP A 566 7.21 -14.49 -3.77
N ALA A 567 6.53 -13.67 -4.59
CA ALA A 567 5.38 -12.89 -4.17
C ALA A 567 4.22 -13.81 -3.70
N VAL A 568 3.87 -14.83 -4.48
CA VAL A 568 2.81 -15.79 -4.10
C VAL A 568 3.20 -16.59 -2.85
N ALA A 569 4.45 -17.07 -2.76
CA ALA A 569 4.90 -17.81 -1.57
C ALA A 569 4.88 -16.93 -0.30
N THR A 570 5.27 -15.66 -0.43
CA THR A 570 5.22 -14.67 0.67
C THR A 570 3.77 -14.37 1.09
N ALA A 571 2.82 -14.34 0.16
CA ALA A 571 1.40 -14.23 0.49
C ALA A 571 0.94 -15.38 1.39
N ILE A 572 1.21 -16.63 0.96
CA ILE A 572 0.83 -17.84 1.73
C ILE A 572 1.50 -17.87 3.10
N GLU A 573 2.76 -17.43 3.17
CA GLU A 573 3.46 -17.27 4.44
C GLU A 573 2.68 -16.35 5.40
N ASN A 574 2.25 -15.19 4.92
CA ASN A 574 1.53 -14.20 5.73
C ASN A 574 0.14 -14.69 6.16
N PHE A 575 -0.59 -15.40 5.29
CA PHE A 575 -1.85 -16.07 5.68
C PHE A 575 -1.62 -17.04 6.84
N HIS A 576 -0.63 -17.93 6.72
CA HIS A 576 -0.37 -18.95 7.73
C HIS A 576 0.11 -18.40 9.07
N ARG A 577 0.86 -17.28 9.06
CA ARG A 577 1.29 -16.56 10.27
C ARG A 577 0.11 -16.07 11.10
N VAL A 578 -0.90 -15.47 10.46
CA VAL A 578 -2.11 -15.01 11.17
C VAL A 578 -3.12 -16.14 11.45
N GLY A 579 -2.82 -17.38 11.06
CA GLY A 579 -3.71 -18.54 11.25
C GLY A 579 -4.80 -18.67 10.18
N TRP A 580 -4.69 -17.94 9.07
CA TRP A 580 -5.65 -18.01 7.97
C TRP A 580 -5.20 -19.04 6.93
N VAL A 581 -6.12 -19.88 6.46
CA VAL A 581 -5.93 -20.78 5.32
C VAL A 581 -6.77 -20.33 4.12
N HIS A 582 -6.17 -20.32 2.93
CA HIS A 582 -6.81 -19.86 1.70
C HIS A 582 -7.76 -20.92 1.11
N LYS A 583 -7.39 -22.21 1.18
CA LYS A 583 -8.16 -23.38 0.71
C LYS A 583 -8.39 -23.52 -0.80
N SER A 584 -8.15 -22.46 -1.58
CA SER A 584 -8.36 -22.42 -3.03
C SER A 584 -7.14 -21.86 -3.79
N ILE A 585 -5.92 -22.29 -3.48
CA ILE A 585 -4.73 -21.82 -4.23
C ILE A 585 -4.63 -22.55 -5.56
N ARG A 586 -4.72 -21.80 -6.67
CA ARG A 586 -4.62 -22.30 -8.06
C ARG A 586 -4.31 -21.14 -9.02
N SER A 587 -3.81 -21.45 -10.21
CA SER A 587 -3.47 -20.43 -11.22
C SER A 587 -4.66 -19.59 -11.70
N ASP A 588 -5.90 -20.06 -11.57
CA ASP A 588 -7.10 -19.26 -11.88
C ASP A 588 -7.47 -18.24 -10.77
N ASN A 589 -6.91 -18.41 -9.58
CA ASN A 589 -7.15 -17.55 -8.42
C ASN A 589 -6.03 -16.52 -8.20
N ILE A 590 -5.02 -16.53 -9.07
CA ILE A 590 -3.95 -15.54 -9.12
C ILE A 590 -4.20 -14.69 -10.36
N ALA A 591 -4.32 -13.38 -10.21
CA ALA A 591 -4.62 -12.48 -11.30
C ALA A 591 -3.77 -11.21 -11.27
N PHE A 592 -3.78 -10.49 -12.38
CA PHE A 592 -3.06 -9.25 -12.58
C PHE A 592 -3.99 -8.22 -13.21
N THR A 593 -3.78 -6.96 -12.85
CA THR A 593 -4.47 -5.84 -13.48
C THR A 593 -3.65 -5.32 -14.66
N GLU A 594 -4.27 -5.23 -15.83
CA GLU A 594 -3.71 -4.51 -16.98
C GLU A 594 -4.01 -3.01 -16.82
N PRO A 595 -3.01 -2.14 -16.53
CA PRO A 595 -3.24 -0.71 -16.44
C PRO A 595 -3.65 -0.14 -17.80
N GLY A 596 -4.60 0.80 -17.81
CA GLY A 596 -5.09 1.44 -19.03
C GLY A 596 -4.07 2.39 -19.67
N ILE A 597 -3.09 2.85 -18.89
CA ILE A 597 -2.02 3.76 -19.33
C ILE A 597 -0.74 2.95 -19.51
N ARG A 598 -0.19 2.96 -20.74
CA ARG A 598 1.15 2.42 -21.02
C ARG A 598 2.18 3.39 -20.45
N LEU A 599 2.84 3.01 -19.37
CA LEU A 599 4.10 3.63 -18.98
C LEU A 599 5.17 3.01 -19.89
N SER A 600 5.67 3.76 -20.87
CA SER A 600 6.86 3.35 -21.61
C SER A 600 8.05 3.42 -20.67
N ASP A 601 8.72 2.29 -20.43
CA ASP A 601 10.13 2.08 -20.81
C ASP A 601 10.48 0.59 -20.60
N GLU A 602 11.06 -0.03 -21.64
CA GLU A 602 11.63 -1.38 -21.63
C GLU A 602 12.97 -1.36 -20.87
N ASP A 603 12.92 -1.48 -19.55
CA ASP A 603 14.10 -1.82 -18.74
C ASP A 603 14.12 -3.33 -18.49
N ALA A 604 15.23 -4.00 -18.81
CA ALA A 604 15.40 -5.45 -18.66
C ALA A 604 15.28 -5.96 -17.21
N ASP A 605 15.55 -5.09 -16.22
CA ASP A 605 15.47 -5.37 -14.77
C ASP A 605 14.10 -4.99 -14.16
N SER A 606 13.16 -4.50 -14.98
CA SER A 606 11.83 -4.12 -14.52
C SER A 606 11.00 -5.37 -14.24
N PRO A 607 10.22 -5.48 -13.13
CA PRO A 607 9.40 -6.67 -12.82
C PRO A 607 8.19 -6.86 -13.77
N PHE A 608 8.22 -6.21 -14.93
CA PHE A 608 7.12 -6.11 -15.87
C PHE A 608 7.33 -7.06 -17.05
N VAL A 609 6.23 -7.72 -17.45
CA VAL A 609 6.14 -8.43 -18.73
C VAL A 609 5.02 -7.78 -19.52
N ASP A 610 5.37 -7.10 -20.61
CA ASP A 610 4.47 -6.22 -21.38
C ASP A 610 3.84 -5.15 -20.48
N ARG A 611 2.61 -5.37 -19.97
CA ARG A 611 1.89 -4.43 -19.11
C ARG A 611 1.64 -4.94 -17.68
N PHE A 612 2.11 -6.14 -17.35
CA PHE A 612 1.81 -6.79 -16.08
C PHE A 612 3.01 -6.75 -15.14
N ASP A 613 2.79 -6.27 -13.92
CA ASP A 613 3.79 -6.32 -12.83
C ASP A 613 3.71 -7.68 -12.13
N PHE A 614 4.70 -8.54 -12.37
CA PHE A 614 4.74 -9.89 -11.80
C PHE A 614 5.15 -9.90 -10.33
N SER A 615 5.64 -8.77 -9.79
CA SER A 615 5.89 -8.61 -8.36
C SER A 615 4.62 -8.31 -7.55
N LYS A 616 3.50 -7.97 -8.22
CA LYS A 616 2.22 -7.64 -7.59
C LYS A 616 1.08 -8.54 -8.07
N PRO A 617 1.16 -9.88 -7.90
CA PRO A 617 0.00 -10.73 -8.12
C PRO A 617 -1.14 -10.34 -7.18
N LEU A 618 -2.37 -10.60 -7.59
CA LEU A 618 -3.59 -10.44 -6.80
C LEU A 618 -4.23 -11.79 -6.56
N LEU A 619 -4.47 -12.11 -5.29
CA LEU A 619 -5.14 -13.33 -4.87
C LEU A 619 -6.65 -13.11 -4.78
N PHE A 620 -7.39 -14.07 -5.33
CA PHE A 620 -8.84 -14.15 -5.39
C PHE A 620 -9.31 -15.57 -5.00
N GLY A 621 -10.62 -15.83 -5.01
CA GLY A 621 -11.15 -17.17 -4.72
C GLY A 621 -11.28 -17.46 -3.22
N PHE A 622 -11.63 -16.43 -2.45
CA PHE A 622 -11.86 -16.51 -1.01
C PHE A 622 -13.20 -17.19 -0.64
N GLU A 623 -13.99 -17.64 -1.61
CA GLU A 623 -15.23 -18.41 -1.43
C GLU A 623 -15.13 -19.57 -0.42
N TYR A 624 -13.97 -20.22 -0.33
CA TYR A 624 -13.74 -21.36 0.54
C TYR A 624 -12.77 -21.07 1.70
N SER A 625 -12.25 -19.86 1.82
CA SER A 625 -11.25 -19.52 2.83
C SER A 625 -11.90 -19.36 4.20
N ARG A 626 -11.56 -20.20 5.20
CA ARG A 626 -12.22 -20.23 6.52
C ARG A 626 -11.26 -20.57 7.64
N ALA A 627 -11.56 -20.06 8.83
CA ALA A 627 -10.90 -20.45 10.09
C ALA A 627 -11.39 -21.81 10.64
N ASP A 628 -12.65 -22.22 10.34
CA ASP A 628 -13.22 -23.49 10.83
C ASP A 628 -14.07 -24.23 9.80
N ASP A 629 -14.13 -25.56 9.94
CA ASP A 629 -14.65 -26.57 8.99
C ASP A 629 -16.17 -26.84 9.15
N GLU A 630 -17.03 -25.86 8.85
CA GLU A 630 -18.45 -26.14 8.54
C GLU A 630 -18.61 -26.36 7.03
N ALA A 631 -19.36 -27.42 6.66
CA ALA A 631 -19.58 -27.81 5.27
C ALA A 631 -20.31 -26.72 4.48
N THR A 632 -19.76 -26.32 3.35
CA THR A 632 -20.41 -25.40 2.40
C THR A 632 -21.56 -26.08 1.69
N TYR A 633 -22.70 -25.40 1.61
CA TYR A 633 -23.77 -25.71 0.65
C TYR A 633 -23.54 -25.09 -0.76
N LEU A 634 -22.38 -24.44 -0.97
CA LEU A 634 -21.89 -24.02 -2.28
C LEU A 634 -21.45 -25.25 -3.09
N GLU A 635 -21.68 -25.24 -4.41
CA GLU A 635 -21.38 -26.39 -5.26
C GLU A 635 -19.88 -26.73 -5.22
N GLU A 636 -19.53 -27.84 -4.57
CA GLU A 636 -18.15 -28.31 -4.53
C GLU A 636 -17.75 -28.79 -5.94
N ASP A 637 -16.89 -28.02 -6.61
CA ASP A 637 -16.34 -28.41 -7.90
C ASP A 637 -15.29 -29.52 -7.70
N TYR A 638 -15.69 -30.75 -8.01
CA TYR A 638 -14.84 -31.95 -7.98
C TYR A 638 -14.19 -32.25 -9.34
N SER A 639 -14.11 -31.28 -10.25
CA SER A 639 -13.42 -31.45 -11.52
C SER A 639 -11.97 -31.90 -11.31
N LEU A 640 -11.52 -32.78 -12.20
CA LEU A 640 -10.16 -33.32 -12.18
C LEU A 640 -9.11 -32.20 -12.18
N ASN A 641 -9.37 -31.12 -12.93
CA ASN A 641 -8.50 -29.96 -13.03
C ASN A 641 -8.30 -29.27 -11.67
N ASN A 642 -9.36 -29.06 -10.90
CA ASN A 642 -9.25 -28.45 -9.57
C ASN A 642 -8.66 -29.41 -8.54
N ASN A 643 -8.92 -30.72 -8.68
CA ASN A 643 -8.35 -31.73 -7.79
C ASN A 643 -6.82 -31.81 -7.88
N LEU A 644 -6.19 -31.44 -9.00
CA LEU A 644 -4.73 -31.41 -9.10
C LEU A 644 -4.06 -30.51 -8.05
N TYR A 645 -4.71 -29.41 -7.69
CA TYR A 645 -4.23 -28.51 -6.63
C TYR A 645 -4.58 -29.02 -5.23
N ARG A 646 -5.54 -29.95 -5.10
CA ARG A 646 -5.91 -30.54 -3.80
C ARG A 646 -4.96 -31.67 -3.45
N HIS A 647 -4.53 -31.70 -2.19
CA HIS A 647 -3.73 -32.81 -1.68
C HIS A 647 -4.45 -34.16 -1.91
N PRO A 648 -3.73 -35.23 -2.33
CA PRO A 648 -4.34 -36.52 -2.66
C PRO A 648 -5.29 -37.10 -1.63
N ASP A 649 -4.97 -36.94 -0.34
CA ASP A 649 -5.79 -37.44 0.78
C ASP A 649 -7.19 -36.78 0.85
N ARG A 650 -7.38 -35.68 0.12
CA ARG A 650 -8.62 -34.90 0.05
C ARG A 650 -9.28 -34.97 -1.32
N TRP A 651 -8.84 -35.85 -2.22
CA TRP A 651 -9.59 -36.17 -3.44
C TRP A 651 -10.89 -36.89 -3.05
N VAL A 652 -12.01 -36.56 -3.74
CA VAL A 652 -13.37 -37.04 -3.40
C VAL A 652 -13.86 -36.44 -2.06
N ARG A 653 -14.59 -37.17 -1.21
CA ARG A 653 -15.07 -36.67 0.09
C ARG A 653 -13.88 -36.55 1.05
N PRO A 654 -13.56 -35.35 1.57
CA PRO A 654 -12.44 -35.16 2.46
C PRO A 654 -12.59 -36.05 3.70
N ARG A 655 -11.65 -36.97 3.90
CA ARG A 655 -11.57 -37.78 5.14
C ARG A 655 -10.87 -37.01 6.27
N THR A 656 -10.17 -35.94 5.93
CA THR A 656 -9.33 -35.14 6.82
C THR A 656 -9.65 -33.65 6.71
N ARG A 657 -9.54 -32.97 7.85
CA ARG A 657 -9.70 -31.51 8.00
C ARG A 657 -8.69 -30.76 7.15
N PHE A 658 -9.06 -29.55 6.68
CA PHE A 658 -8.11 -28.71 5.96
C PHE A 658 -7.05 -28.13 6.91
N GLU A 659 -5.79 -28.49 6.70
CA GLU A 659 -4.62 -27.93 7.38
C GLU A 659 -3.77 -27.02 6.47
N LYS A 660 -2.92 -26.17 7.08
CA LYS A 660 -1.96 -25.28 6.39
C LYS A 660 -1.10 -26.02 5.36
N GLY A 661 -0.73 -27.28 5.64
CA GLY A 661 0.06 -28.11 4.71
C GLY A 661 -0.63 -28.32 3.36
N HIS A 662 -1.96 -28.32 3.29
CA HIS A 662 -2.67 -28.45 2.02
C HIS A 662 -2.57 -27.19 1.15
N ASP A 663 -2.53 -25.99 1.75
CA ASP A 663 -2.26 -24.75 1.01
C ASP A 663 -0.82 -24.74 0.48
N VAL A 664 0.15 -25.25 1.26
CA VAL A 664 1.54 -25.38 0.80
C VAL A 664 1.67 -26.38 -0.35
N TYR A 665 0.95 -27.51 -0.31
CA TYR A 665 0.89 -28.43 -1.44
C TYR A 665 0.33 -27.77 -2.70
N SER A 666 -0.80 -27.06 -2.55
CA SER A 666 -1.45 -26.32 -3.65
C SER A 666 -0.50 -25.27 -4.26
N LEU A 667 0.23 -24.56 -3.40
CA LEU A 667 1.29 -23.64 -3.80
C LEU A 667 2.38 -24.37 -4.60
N GLY A 668 2.84 -25.55 -4.16
CA GLY A 668 3.82 -26.36 -4.89
C GLY A 668 3.41 -26.68 -6.33
N VAL A 669 2.12 -26.97 -6.55
CA VAL A 669 1.58 -27.17 -7.91
C VAL A 669 1.67 -25.87 -8.72
N VAL A 670 1.23 -24.75 -8.16
CA VAL A 670 1.31 -23.43 -8.83
C VAL A 670 2.76 -23.04 -9.12
N LEU A 671 3.70 -23.28 -8.22
CA LEU A 671 5.11 -22.97 -8.44
C LEU A 671 5.70 -23.80 -9.59
N LEU A 672 5.27 -25.06 -9.73
CA LEU A 672 5.64 -25.88 -10.88
C LEU A 672 5.07 -25.34 -12.19
N GLU A 673 3.80 -24.90 -12.17
CA GLU A 673 3.18 -24.25 -13.33
C GLU A 673 3.91 -22.98 -13.74
N ILE A 674 4.31 -22.13 -12.78
CA ILE A 674 5.09 -20.92 -13.05
C ILE A 674 6.47 -21.27 -13.61
N ALA A 675 7.12 -22.29 -13.05
CA ALA A 675 8.46 -22.70 -13.48
C ALA A 675 8.48 -23.21 -14.93
N GLN A 676 7.52 -24.07 -15.29
CA GLN A 676 7.35 -24.58 -16.66
C GLN A 676 6.63 -23.57 -17.58
N TRP A 677 5.91 -22.61 -17.01
CA TRP A 677 5.00 -21.69 -17.70
C TRP A 677 3.91 -22.44 -18.50
N GLU A 678 3.29 -23.43 -17.84
CA GLU A 678 2.28 -24.33 -18.40
C GLU A 678 1.28 -24.79 -17.32
N GLU A 679 0.01 -24.98 -17.67
CA GLU A 679 -1.02 -25.49 -16.75
C GLU A 679 -0.77 -26.97 -16.36
N ALA A 680 -1.08 -27.32 -15.11
CA ALA A 680 -0.82 -28.63 -14.51
C ALA A 680 -1.52 -29.79 -15.26
N THR A 681 -2.71 -29.51 -15.80
CA THR A 681 -3.49 -30.43 -16.64
C THR A 681 -2.73 -30.83 -17.90
N SER A 682 -2.07 -29.88 -18.56
CA SER A 682 -1.28 -30.13 -19.77
C SER A 682 0.01 -30.89 -19.41
N MET A 683 0.70 -30.47 -18.34
CA MET A 683 1.93 -31.12 -17.87
C MET A 683 1.74 -32.61 -17.50
N LEU A 684 0.58 -32.95 -16.94
CA LEU A 684 0.22 -34.30 -16.48
C LEU A 684 -0.71 -35.05 -17.45
N LYS A 685 -0.95 -34.54 -18.67
CA LYS A 685 -1.91 -35.13 -19.61
C LYS A 685 -1.73 -36.64 -19.79
N SER A 686 -0.51 -37.10 -20.02
CA SER A 686 -0.21 -38.53 -20.21
C SER A 686 -0.49 -39.37 -18.97
N PHE A 687 -0.34 -38.81 -17.77
CA PHE A 687 -0.64 -39.48 -16.51
C PHE A 687 -2.15 -39.51 -16.25
N LEU A 688 -2.86 -38.42 -16.53
CA LEU A 688 -4.31 -38.32 -16.35
C LEU A 688 -5.09 -39.23 -17.30
N GLU A 689 -4.51 -39.57 -18.45
CA GLU A 689 -5.06 -40.55 -19.39
C GLU A 689 -4.87 -42.01 -18.94
N THR A 690 -3.98 -42.28 -17.96
CA THR A 690 -3.80 -43.63 -17.40
C THR A 690 -4.97 -44.05 -16.49
N LYS A 691 -5.39 -45.31 -16.58
CA LYS A 691 -6.45 -45.89 -15.72
C LYS A 691 -5.98 -47.21 -15.10
N PRO A 692 -6.21 -47.45 -13.80
CA PRO A 692 -6.89 -46.59 -12.83
C PRO A 692 -6.01 -45.42 -12.35
N LEU A 693 -6.60 -44.25 -12.16
CA LEU A 693 -5.91 -43.07 -11.64
C LEU A 693 -5.82 -43.17 -10.11
N VAL A 694 -4.60 -43.25 -9.58
CA VAL A 694 -4.36 -43.30 -8.13
C VAL A 694 -3.92 -41.91 -7.63
N PRO A 695 -4.66 -41.27 -6.70
CA PRO A 695 -4.34 -39.91 -6.24
C PRO A 695 -2.92 -39.77 -5.68
N SER A 696 -2.41 -40.78 -4.96
CA SER A 696 -1.07 -40.75 -4.36
C SER A 696 0.06 -40.76 -5.38
N ASP A 697 -0.21 -41.25 -6.60
CA ASP A 697 0.78 -41.25 -7.68
C ASP A 697 0.88 -39.88 -8.38
N VAL A 698 -0.11 -38.99 -8.19
CA VAL A 698 -0.07 -37.60 -8.69
C VAL A 698 1.12 -36.85 -8.11
N VAL A 699 1.38 -36.98 -6.80
CA VAL A 699 2.49 -36.32 -6.13
C VAL A 699 3.82 -36.81 -6.68
N LYS A 700 3.95 -38.12 -6.90
CA LYS A 700 5.15 -38.71 -7.51
C LYS A 700 5.34 -38.22 -8.94
N ALA A 701 4.26 -38.09 -9.71
CA ALA A 701 4.30 -37.56 -11.07
C ALA A 701 4.75 -36.09 -11.09
N LEU A 702 4.21 -35.24 -10.20
CA LEU A 702 4.59 -33.84 -10.04
C LEU A 702 6.06 -33.69 -9.61
N ILE A 703 6.50 -34.44 -8.59
CA ILE A 703 7.91 -34.45 -8.14
C ILE A 703 8.82 -34.97 -9.25
N GLY A 704 8.38 -35.96 -10.03
CA GLY A 704 9.13 -36.48 -11.18
C GLY A 704 9.40 -35.41 -12.24
N LYS A 705 8.49 -34.45 -12.43
CA LYS A 705 8.70 -33.30 -13.32
C LYS A 705 9.75 -32.32 -12.79
N CYS A 706 10.02 -32.32 -11.49
CA CYS A 706 11.02 -31.47 -10.84
C CYS A 706 12.47 -31.99 -10.94
N GLY A 707 12.73 -32.99 -11.78
CA GLY A 707 14.03 -33.62 -11.93
C GLY A 707 15.11 -32.76 -12.59
N LYS A 708 16.12 -33.42 -13.19
CA LYS A 708 17.31 -32.75 -13.77
C LYS A 708 16.96 -31.72 -14.86
N SER A 709 15.91 -31.96 -15.64
CA SER A 709 15.47 -31.06 -16.71
C SER A 709 14.99 -29.71 -16.15
N LEU A 710 14.05 -29.72 -15.20
CA LEU A 710 13.57 -28.49 -14.57
C LEU A 710 14.69 -27.76 -13.83
N SER A 711 15.53 -28.50 -13.10
CA SER A 711 16.69 -27.92 -12.40
C SER A 711 17.67 -27.21 -13.34
N HIS A 712 17.80 -27.68 -14.59
CA HIS A 712 18.61 -27.01 -15.61
C HIS A 712 17.93 -25.73 -16.15
N GLN A 713 16.60 -25.73 -16.26
CA GLN A 713 15.82 -24.60 -16.79
C GLN A 713 15.69 -23.43 -15.81
N VAL A 714 15.36 -23.71 -14.54
CA VAL A 714 15.03 -22.67 -13.54
C VAL A 714 16.04 -22.57 -12.40
N GLY A 715 17.06 -23.42 -12.41
CA GLY A 715 18.04 -23.54 -11.34
C GLY A 715 17.62 -24.50 -10.22
N ARG A 716 18.61 -25.03 -9.51
CA ARG A 716 18.40 -26.04 -8.46
C ARG A 716 17.62 -25.52 -7.26
N VAL A 717 17.84 -24.26 -6.87
CA VAL A 717 17.17 -23.66 -5.69
C VAL A 717 15.66 -23.61 -5.92
N PHE A 718 15.22 -23.11 -7.08
CA PHE A 718 13.80 -23.03 -7.41
C PHE A 718 13.18 -24.44 -7.51
N ALA A 719 13.80 -25.38 -8.23
CA ALA A 719 13.32 -26.75 -8.29
C ALA A 719 13.20 -27.42 -6.90
N GLN A 720 14.15 -27.16 -6.00
CA GLN A 720 14.09 -27.66 -4.62
C GLN A 720 12.94 -27.06 -3.83
N CYS A 721 12.66 -25.76 -3.96
CA CYS A 721 11.51 -25.12 -3.30
C CYS A 721 10.19 -25.78 -3.72
N ILE A 722 10.02 -26.10 -5.00
CA ILE A 722 8.82 -26.78 -5.52
C ILE A 722 8.65 -28.15 -4.87
N VAL A 723 9.72 -28.97 -4.84
CA VAL A 723 9.70 -30.29 -4.20
C VAL A 723 9.39 -30.19 -2.71
N THR A 724 10.00 -29.22 -2.02
CA THR A 724 9.72 -28.96 -0.59
C THR A 724 8.24 -28.65 -0.35
N CYS A 725 7.60 -27.85 -1.22
CA CYS A 725 6.17 -27.54 -1.12
C CYS A 725 5.28 -28.77 -1.37
N LEU A 726 5.59 -29.56 -2.41
CA LEU A 726 4.81 -30.75 -2.76
C LEU A 726 4.91 -31.88 -1.71
N ASP A 727 6.04 -31.98 -1.01
CA ASP A 727 6.31 -32.98 0.03
C ASP A 727 6.09 -32.41 1.46
N PHE A 728 5.60 -31.18 1.56
CA PHE A 728 5.48 -30.46 2.84
C PHE A 728 4.64 -31.22 3.88
N PRO A 729 3.41 -31.72 3.57
CA PRO A 729 2.58 -32.42 4.56
C PRO A 729 3.24 -33.66 5.15
N MET A 730 4.07 -34.37 4.37
CA MET A 730 4.80 -35.54 4.87
C MET A 730 5.96 -35.14 5.79
N ARG A 731 6.70 -34.07 5.44
CA ARG A 731 7.86 -33.58 6.20
C ARG A 731 7.49 -32.94 7.52
N THR A 732 6.31 -32.32 7.60
CA THR A 732 5.91 -31.51 8.76
C THR A 732 4.92 -32.19 9.70
N LYS A 733 4.58 -33.48 9.46
CA LYS A 733 3.54 -34.22 10.19
C LYS A 733 3.70 -34.21 11.72
N SER A 734 4.93 -34.10 12.23
CA SER A 734 5.24 -34.12 13.68
C SER A 734 5.70 -32.77 14.23
N MET A 735 5.61 -31.69 13.46
CA MET A 735 6.08 -30.35 13.85
C MET A 735 4.93 -29.53 14.45
N SER A 736 5.24 -28.66 15.42
CA SER A 736 4.32 -27.64 15.92
C SER A 736 4.01 -26.58 14.84
N GLU A 737 2.93 -25.80 14.99
CA GLU A 737 2.59 -24.75 14.01
C GLU A 737 3.72 -23.75 13.76
N TYR A 738 4.43 -23.35 14.82
CA TYR A 738 5.59 -22.47 14.71
C TYR A 738 6.73 -23.13 13.93
N GLU A 739 7.06 -24.40 14.24
CA GLU A 739 8.11 -25.14 13.54
C GLU A 739 7.77 -25.36 12.06
N MET A 740 6.51 -25.67 11.74
CA MET A 740 6.02 -25.77 10.36
C MET A 740 6.19 -24.44 9.62
N GLN A 741 5.82 -23.33 10.25
CA GLN A 741 5.98 -22.01 9.67
C GLN A 741 7.45 -21.67 9.43
N ARG A 742 8.33 -21.89 10.42
CA ARG A 742 9.78 -21.64 10.25
C ARG A 742 10.38 -22.58 9.21
N HIS A 743 9.91 -23.82 9.10
CA HIS A 743 10.35 -24.76 8.06
C HIS A 743 10.00 -24.22 6.67
N PHE A 744 8.78 -23.73 6.46
CA PHE A 744 8.36 -23.09 5.22
C PHE A 744 9.20 -21.85 4.90
N GLN A 745 9.39 -20.96 5.89
CA GLN A 745 10.18 -19.74 5.72
C GLN A 745 11.61 -20.02 5.26
N ARG A 746 12.32 -20.91 5.98
CA ARG A 746 13.74 -21.20 5.71
C ARG A 746 13.98 -21.96 4.40
N ASN A 747 13.06 -22.85 4.01
CA ASN A 747 13.26 -23.74 2.86
C ASN A 747 12.52 -23.32 1.59
N VAL A 748 11.69 -22.27 1.66
CA VAL A 748 10.92 -21.77 0.51
C VAL A 748 11.08 -20.26 0.38
N THR A 749 10.48 -19.45 1.27
CA THR A 749 10.40 -17.99 1.05
C THR A 749 11.74 -17.28 1.18
N GLU A 750 12.57 -17.61 2.16
CA GLU A 750 13.92 -17.04 2.31
C GLU A 750 14.84 -17.43 1.12
N LEU A 751 14.72 -18.67 0.61
CA LEU A 751 15.52 -19.12 -0.54
C LEU A 751 15.10 -18.42 -1.83
N LEU A 752 13.79 -18.28 -2.06
CA LEU A 752 13.24 -17.54 -3.19
C LEU A 752 13.56 -16.05 -3.10
N GLY A 753 13.50 -15.44 -1.91
CA GLY A 753 13.87 -14.04 -1.71
C GLY A 753 15.33 -13.77 -2.04
N ARG A 754 16.25 -14.66 -1.63
CA ARG A 754 17.67 -14.57 -2.03
C ARG A 754 17.88 -14.79 -3.53
N ALA A 755 17.02 -15.56 -4.18
CA ALA A 755 17.08 -15.72 -5.63
C ALA A 755 16.62 -14.44 -6.34
N VAL A 756 15.55 -13.80 -5.85
CA VAL A 756 15.09 -12.49 -6.32
C VAL A 756 16.19 -11.43 -6.21
N SER A 757 16.97 -11.39 -5.13
CA SER A 757 18.05 -10.40 -4.99
C SER A 757 19.24 -10.62 -5.94
N LYS A 758 19.29 -11.73 -6.69
CA LYS A 758 20.41 -12.12 -7.57
C LYS A 758 20.07 -12.09 -9.06
N VAL A 759 18.79 -11.94 -9.38
CA VAL A 759 18.27 -11.89 -10.74
C VAL A 759 17.74 -10.48 -10.97
#